data_AF-A0A814LL06-F1
#
_entry.id   AF-A0A814LL06-F1
#
_cell.length_a   1.000
_cell.length_b   1.000
_cell.length_c   1.000
_cell.angle_alpha   90.00
_cell.angle_beta   90.00
_cell.angle_gamma   90.00
#
_symmetry.space_group_name_H-M   'P 1'
#
loop_
_entity.id
_entity.type
_entity.pdbx_description
1 polymer ?
#
loop_
_entity_poly.entity_id
_entity_poly.type
_entity_poly.pdbx_seq_one_letter_code
_entity_poly.pdbx_strand_id
1 'polypeptide(L)'
;MKSFFSSLLVQSKPKYNKWKQHGITVAGGNKFGSQLNQLNSPHGIYIDHNKAILVADTNNHRIVEWKYNAKEGQIISGGNGQGNSLDQLNTPIDVTVDKEKNAIIICDHGNERVMRLFRQSQAYPQILISNIACGGVAIDKDGCLYVSDYEKSEVRRWKEGDTDGTLVAGGNGKGDRRNRFQGPRKIFVDEEYSIYVVDSENHRIMKWKKDAKIGISVAGGNEAGNKLNELNSPYGLIIDNWDQIFIVDTKNNRVMRWHEEDAKGSIVVGGNRFPGEESDELYVPIGVTFDVEGNLYVADSFNDRIQKYEPCTGRAYDRDYNENSPGAYNTTPITAQGSMRFYEVQSVMKQLAIPYTEYHYKTTIINARGKSYTSINEMCSLSYINLICTNNSNGLDPRDQLWEKLLEEYHKAPLNLYNFGNFYAFCRFVIGDEACDFLKDTYRFRSWFKNINAYAFMEYYDHDSKLYGPIYYPNQGMSQFPKRMMYNATTFYDARLYLNEEILSIDDIPNQNCYPFAIETTRYSIRAQQIIAAIDPLGWQSITGSIANDIKSNEHFQSILPIKTVTIQCYWPHRWWEESKIYGSDVDRIWTRQNCITIAEIFSQRPEQRFQNAIRIVYDDGQCVEMWSALIARSSQEDLINEILRGLQSIFTDVSIQRPTKIFTKIWQGDWHFQTANSHITNRQILSWALNPLPRFNRNQLSLVGEAFYLNRAIWTEAAVKSSLISLTSQFNFKFNCFENDSTTSGGRFCPSDFI
;
A
#
# COMPACT_ATOMS: atom_id res chain seq x y z
N MET A 1 -14.61 -2.96 -11.05
CA MET A 1 -13.73 -2.60 -9.93
C MET A 1 -13.67 -3.70 -8.87
N LYS A 2 -14.77 -4.46 -8.65
CA LYS A 2 -14.87 -5.56 -7.67
C LYS A 2 -14.21 -6.91 -8.03
N SER A 3 -13.53 -7.07 -9.17
CA SER A 3 -12.83 -8.32 -9.51
C SER A 3 -11.30 -8.18 -9.59
N PHE A 4 -10.75 -7.03 -9.21
CA PHE A 4 -9.31 -6.76 -9.26
C PHE A 4 -8.63 -6.79 -7.89
N PHE A 5 -9.39 -7.00 -6.82
CA PHE A 5 -8.86 -7.04 -5.47
C PHE A 5 -9.39 -8.29 -4.76
N SER A 6 -8.84 -9.45 -5.12
CA SER A 6 -8.40 -10.36 -4.06
C SER A 6 -7.17 -9.69 -3.44
N SER A 7 -7.42 -8.97 -2.34
CA SER A 7 -6.44 -8.46 -1.36
C SER A 7 -5.24 -7.71 -1.94
N LEU A 8 -5.28 -6.38 -1.86
CA LEU A 8 -4.14 -5.52 -2.08
C LEU A 8 -3.52 -5.14 -0.73
N LEU A 9 -2.27 -5.55 -0.51
CA LEU A 9 -1.45 -5.04 0.59
C LEU A 9 -0.49 -4.00 0.04
N VAL A 10 -0.43 -2.84 0.68
CA VAL A 10 0.41 -1.70 0.30
C VAL A 10 1.26 -1.28 1.50
N GLN A 11 2.58 -1.22 1.33
CA GLN A 11 3.52 -0.70 2.33
C GLN A 11 4.12 0.62 1.84
N SER A 12 4.15 1.65 2.70
CA SER A 12 4.70 2.98 2.37
C SER A 12 6.04 3.27 3.05
N LYS A 13 6.78 4.25 2.51
CA LYS A 13 8.09 4.73 3.00
C LYS A 13 8.01 5.09 4.50
N PRO A 14 8.68 4.35 5.39
CA PRO A 14 8.71 4.69 6.80
C PRO A 14 9.57 5.94 6.99
N LYS A 15 8.94 7.08 7.31
CA LYS A 15 9.65 8.34 7.61
C LYS A 15 10.60 8.22 8.80
N TYR A 16 10.45 7.18 9.63
CA TYR A 16 11.30 6.88 10.77
C TYR A 16 11.33 5.37 11.01
N ASN A 17 12.36 4.67 10.54
CA ASN A 17 12.66 3.35 11.10
C ASN A 17 13.06 3.58 12.56
N LYS A 18 12.23 3.11 13.49
CA LYS A 18 12.60 2.97 14.89
C LYS A 18 13.07 1.52 15.05
N TRP A 19 14.03 1.22 15.92
CA TRP A 19 14.40 -0.15 16.24
C TRP A 19 13.94 -0.47 17.66
N LYS A 20 13.64 -1.75 17.90
CA LYS A 20 13.45 -2.25 19.26
C LYS A 20 14.70 -1.86 20.05
N GLN A 21 14.49 -1.33 21.25
CA GLN A 21 15.62 -0.88 22.08
C GLN A 21 16.34 -2.06 22.72
N HIS A 22 15.65 -3.19 22.94
CA HIS A 22 16.26 -4.42 23.45
C HIS A 22 16.88 -5.19 22.28
N GLY A 23 18.19 -5.39 22.34
CA GLY A 23 18.95 -6.19 21.39
C GLY A 23 18.97 -7.67 21.74
N ILE A 24 19.25 -8.49 20.73
CA ILE A 24 19.43 -9.94 20.86
C ILE A 24 20.88 -10.25 20.58
N THR A 25 21.59 -10.85 21.53
CA THR A 25 22.95 -11.34 21.31
C THR A 25 22.93 -12.49 20.31
N VAL A 26 23.57 -12.30 19.15
CA VAL A 26 23.60 -13.27 18.04
C VAL A 26 24.98 -13.94 17.87
N ALA A 27 26.02 -13.36 18.44
CA ALA A 27 27.37 -13.93 18.50
C ALA A 27 28.11 -13.39 19.74
N GLY A 28 29.00 -14.19 20.33
CA GLY A 28 29.71 -13.83 21.57
C GLY A 28 28.81 -13.79 22.82
N GLY A 29 29.14 -12.91 23.77
CA GLY A 29 28.38 -12.70 25.01
C GLY A 29 28.57 -13.76 26.10
N ASN A 30 29.51 -14.70 25.93
CA ASN A 30 29.82 -15.77 26.89
C ASN A 30 31.12 -15.48 27.66
N LYS A 31 31.26 -14.23 28.15
CA LYS A 31 32.51 -13.64 28.69
C LYS A 31 33.60 -13.48 27.62
N PHE A 32 34.53 -12.56 27.86
CA PHE A 32 35.72 -12.40 27.02
C PHE A 32 36.53 -13.70 26.97
N GLY A 33 37.03 -14.06 25.78
CA GLY A 33 37.87 -15.25 25.62
C GLY A 33 38.08 -15.64 24.17
N SER A 34 38.80 -16.74 23.95
CA SER A 34 39.22 -17.21 22.62
C SER A 34 38.52 -18.50 22.16
N GLN A 35 37.56 -19.02 22.92
CA GLN A 35 36.73 -20.16 22.48
C GLN A 35 35.85 -19.78 21.27
N LEU A 36 35.29 -20.77 20.58
CA LEU A 36 34.50 -20.54 19.37
C LEU A 36 33.12 -19.91 19.65
N ASN A 37 32.63 -19.94 20.88
CA ASN A 37 31.44 -19.23 21.33
C ASN A 37 31.75 -17.89 22.03
N GLN A 38 33.01 -17.44 21.99
CA GLN A 38 33.51 -16.23 22.65
C GLN A 38 34.13 -15.26 21.64
N LEU A 39 34.13 -13.98 21.99
CA LEU A 39 34.80 -12.90 21.28
C LEU A 39 35.68 -12.13 22.27
N ASN A 40 36.60 -11.32 21.75
CA ASN A 40 37.41 -10.38 22.51
C ASN A 40 37.61 -9.09 21.71
N SER A 41 36.86 -8.06 22.10
CA SER A 41 36.83 -6.76 21.42
C SER A 41 36.51 -6.83 19.91
N PRO A 42 35.33 -7.38 19.53
CA PRO A 42 34.93 -7.46 18.13
C PRO A 42 34.78 -6.07 17.51
N HIS A 43 35.43 -5.81 16.37
CA HIS A 43 35.36 -4.52 15.67
C HIS A 43 34.48 -4.60 14.42
N GLY A 44 35.08 -4.64 13.23
CA GLY A 44 34.37 -4.66 11.96
C GLY A 44 33.51 -5.91 11.82
N ILE A 45 32.30 -5.70 11.34
CA ILE A 45 31.34 -6.74 11.06
C ILE A 45 30.81 -6.60 9.63
N TYR A 46 30.61 -7.74 8.99
CA TYR A 46 29.94 -7.85 7.70
C TYR A 46 28.89 -8.95 7.78
N ILE A 47 27.71 -8.72 7.22
CA ILE A 47 26.66 -9.73 7.15
C ILE A 47 26.31 -10.00 5.68
N ASP A 48 26.21 -11.28 5.33
CA ASP A 48 25.81 -11.70 3.99
C ASP A 48 24.30 -11.91 3.85
N HIS A 49 23.84 -12.22 2.63
CA HIS A 49 22.43 -12.43 2.32
C HIS A 49 21.82 -13.66 3.05
N ASN A 50 22.65 -14.60 3.50
CA ASN A 50 22.24 -15.77 4.28
C ASN A 50 22.27 -15.50 5.79
N LYS A 51 22.47 -14.24 6.20
CA LYS A 51 22.60 -13.80 7.58
C LYS A 51 23.81 -14.40 8.31
N ALA A 52 24.82 -14.88 7.57
CA ALA A 52 26.10 -15.23 8.17
C ALA A 52 26.89 -13.97 8.48
N ILE A 53 27.46 -13.90 9.69
CA ILE A 53 28.14 -12.73 10.23
C ILE A 53 29.64 -13.01 10.24
N LEU A 54 30.42 -12.24 9.49
CA LEU A 54 31.86 -12.17 9.62
C LEU A 54 32.22 -11.12 10.66
N VAL A 55 33.07 -11.49 11.61
CA VAL A 55 33.49 -10.63 12.72
C VAL A 55 35.01 -10.56 12.76
N ALA A 56 35.54 -9.35 12.79
CA ALA A 56 36.92 -9.09 13.16
C ALA A 56 37.06 -9.17 14.68
N ASP A 57 37.55 -10.32 15.17
CA ASP A 57 37.75 -10.61 16.60
C ASP A 57 39.14 -10.10 17.00
N THR A 58 39.22 -8.78 17.17
CA THR A 58 40.45 -7.97 17.11
C THR A 58 41.55 -8.46 18.05
N ASN A 59 41.23 -8.63 19.34
CA ASN A 59 42.21 -9.02 20.36
C ASN A 59 42.52 -10.52 20.34
N ASN A 60 41.71 -11.32 19.67
CA ASN A 60 42.02 -12.72 19.39
C ASN A 60 42.77 -12.91 18.07
N HIS A 61 43.07 -11.84 17.35
CA HIS A 61 43.86 -11.85 16.12
C HIS A 61 43.30 -12.81 15.05
N ARG A 62 41.97 -12.78 14.86
CA ARG A 62 41.28 -13.70 13.93
C ARG A 62 40.03 -13.07 13.30
N ILE A 63 39.61 -13.63 12.17
CA ILE A 63 38.30 -13.41 11.57
C ILE A 63 37.46 -14.68 11.79
N VAL A 64 36.24 -14.50 12.27
CA VAL A 64 35.33 -15.62 12.59
C VAL A 64 33.99 -15.42 11.89
N GLU A 65 33.42 -16.49 11.35
CA GLU A 65 32.08 -16.52 10.74
C GLU A 65 31.10 -17.21 11.67
N TRP A 66 29.99 -16.55 12.01
CA TRP A 66 28.82 -17.19 12.61
C TRP A 66 27.75 -17.38 11.56
N LYS A 67 27.39 -18.63 11.28
CA LYS A 67 26.21 -18.95 10.48
C LYS A 67 24.93 -18.56 11.22
N TYR A 68 23.85 -18.36 10.48
CA TYR A 68 22.55 -17.98 11.06
C TYR A 68 22.14 -18.94 12.20
N ASN A 69 21.87 -18.38 13.38
CA ASN A 69 21.53 -19.10 14.63
C ASN A 69 22.58 -20.08 15.16
N ALA A 70 23.81 -20.08 14.64
CA ALA A 70 24.89 -20.90 15.18
C ALA A 70 25.24 -20.46 16.61
N LYS A 71 25.55 -21.43 17.48
CA LYS A 71 25.99 -21.17 18.86
C LYS A 71 27.49 -20.87 18.95
N GLU A 72 28.23 -21.30 17.94
CA GLU A 72 29.69 -21.17 17.86
C GLU A 72 30.07 -20.69 16.45
N GLY A 73 31.15 -19.92 16.38
CA GLY A 73 31.71 -19.41 15.14
C GLY A 73 32.75 -20.36 14.57
N GLN A 74 33.08 -20.15 13.30
CA GLN A 74 34.15 -20.85 12.60
C GLN A 74 35.26 -19.86 12.28
N ILE A 75 36.51 -20.19 12.65
CA ILE A 75 37.67 -19.37 12.28
C ILE A 75 37.86 -19.44 10.76
N ILE A 76 37.86 -18.27 10.12
CA ILE A 76 38.03 -18.13 8.66
C ILE A 76 39.46 -17.73 8.32
N SER A 77 40.09 -16.91 9.15
CA SER A 77 41.47 -16.46 8.98
C SER A 77 42.09 -16.10 10.33
N GLY A 78 43.40 -16.29 10.48
CA GLY A 78 44.09 -16.10 11.76
C GLY A 78 43.81 -17.23 12.75
N GLY A 79 43.93 -16.94 14.05
CA GLY A 79 43.73 -17.93 15.12
C GLY A 79 44.95 -18.77 15.48
N ASN A 80 46.07 -18.60 14.76
CA ASN A 80 47.38 -19.22 15.03
C ASN A 80 48.29 -18.30 15.87
N GLY A 81 47.70 -17.53 16.79
CA GLY A 81 48.39 -16.48 17.55
C GLY A 81 48.65 -15.20 16.76
N GLN A 82 49.07 -14.16 17.49
CA GLN A 82 49.49 -12.89 16.90
C GLN A 82 50.75 -13.07 16.06
N GLY A 83 50.75 -12.59 14.82
CA GLY A 83 51.92 -12.67 13.94
C GLY A 83 51.68 -12.03 12.58
N ASN A 84 52.70 -12.08 11.71
CA ASN A 84 52.69 -11.46 10.38
C ASN A 84 52.81 -12.47 9.22
N SER A 85 52.80 -13.78 9.51
CA SER A 85 52.70 -14.84 8.49
C SER A 85 51.39 -14.72 7.71
N LEU A 86 51.27 -15.37 6.54
CA LEU A 86 50.06 -15.30 5.72
C LEU A 86 48.82 -15.94 6.39
N ASP A 87 49.03 -16.85 7.33
CA ASP A 87 47.98 -17.51 8.12
C ASP A 87 47.78 -16.88 9.51
N GLN A 88 48.53 -15.83 9.84
CA GLN A 88 48.45 -15.08 11.09
C GLN A 88 47.93 -13.66 10.84
N LEU A 89 47.28 -13.09 11.84
CA LEU A 89 46.83 -11.70 11.83
C LEU A 89 47.38 -10.98 13.07
N ASN A 90 47.35 -9.65 13.04
CA ASN A 90 47.71 -8.80 14.15
C ASN A 90 46.71 -7.65 14.28
N THR A 91 45.77 -7.75 15.22
CA THR A 91 44.71 -6.74 15.46
C THR A 91 43.92 -6.41 14.19
N PRO A 92 43.25 -7.41 13.57
CA PRO A 92 42.37 -7.12 12.44
C PRO A 92 41.20 -6.27 12.93
N ILE A 93 40.98 -5.10 12.32
CA ILE A 93 39.95 -4.15 12.79
C ILE A 93 38.73 -4.07 11.88
N ASP A 94 38.85 -4.48 10.62
CA ASP A 94 37.75 -4.39 9.66
C ASP A 94 37.76 -5.56 8.68
N VAL A 95 36.56 -5.94 8.23
CA VAL A 95 36.33 -7.03 7.29
C VAL A 95 35.20 -6.66 6.32
N THR A 96 35.36 -7.00 5.05
CA THR A 96 34.31 -6.87 4.03
C THR A 96 34.43 -8.00 3.01
N VAL A 97 33.47 -8.11 2.09
CA VAL A 97 33.45 -9.15 1.05
C VAL A 97 33.40 -8.51 -0.33
N ASP A 98 34.34 -8.89 -1.19
CA ASP A 98 34.26 -8.73 -2.64
C ASP A 98 33.30 -9.81 -3.18
N LYS A 99 32.06 -9.40 -3.48
CA LYS A 99 31.00 -10.32 -3.92
C LYS A 99 31.29 -10.93 -5.29
N GLU A 100 31.85 -10.14 -6.22
CA GLU A 100 32.17 -10.57 -7.59
C GLU A 100 33.26 -11.65 -7.58
N LYS A 101 34.28 -11.49 -6.74
CA LYS A 101 35.40 -12.44 -6.63
C LYS A 101 35.19 -13.51 -5.56
N ASN A 102 34.07 -13.44 -4.82
CA ASN A 102 33.78 -14.29 -3.67
C ASN A 102 34.95 -14.35 -2.67
N ALA A 103 35.49 -13.19 -2.31
CA ALA A 103 36.67 -13.05 -1.47
C ALA A 103 36.44 -12.14 -0.27
N ILE A 104 37.05 -12.49 0.86
CA ILE A 104 37.04 -11.71 2.10
C ILE A 104 38.25 -10.78 2.08
N ILE A 105 38.03 -9.49 2.33
CA ILE A 105 39.06 -8.47 2.47
C ILE A 105 39.21 -8.14 3.95
N ILE A 106 40.45 -8.17 4.44
CA ILE A 106 40.78 -8.04 5.85
C ILE A 106 41.73 -6.86 6.05
N CYS A 107 41.34 -5.95 6.92
CA CYS A 107 42.15 -4.82 7.38
C CYS A 107 43.00 -5.26 8.58
N ASP A 108 44.23 -5.72 8.32
CA ASP A 108 45.15 -6.26 9.31
C ASP A 108 46.04 -5.15 9.88
N HIS A 109 45.41 -4.27 10.67
CA HIS A 109 45.96 -2.97 11.09
C HIS A 109 47.34 -3.08 11.75
N GLY A 110 47.53 -4.02 12.67
CA GLY A 110 48.80 -4.18 13.41
C GLY A 110 49.96 -4.72 12.57
N ASN A 111 49.68 -5.25 11.38
CA ASN A 111 50.68 -5.64 10.39
C ASN A 111 50.80 -4.62 9.24
N GLU A 112 50.12 -3.48 9.33
CA GLU A 112 50.09 -2.41 8.32
C GLU A 112 49.81 -2.92 6.89
N ARG A 113 48.83 -3.82 6.76
CA ARG A 113 48.49 -4.47 5.49
C ARG A 113 46.99 -4.70 5.31
N VAL A 114 46.60 -4.90 4.05
CA VAL A 114 45.26 -5.40 3.67
C VAL A 114 45.42 -6.75 2.99
N MET A 115 44.65 -7.74 3.43
CA MET A 115 44.70 -9.11 2.92
C MET A 115 43.43 -9.50 2.16
N ARG A 116 43.56 -10.48 1.26
CA ARG A 116 42.46 -11.13 0.54
C ARG A 116 42.47 -12.64 0.77
N LEU A 117 41.30 -13.20 1.04
CA LEU A 117 41.08 -14.64 1.20
C LEU A 117 39.87 -15.09 0.37
N PHE A 118 40.05 -16.06 -0.53
CA PHE A 118 38.96 -16.57 -1.36
C PHE A 118 38.12 -17.62 -0.62
N ARG A 119 36.78 -17.51 -0.63
CA ARG A 119 35.89 -18.40 0.15
C ARG A 119 35.78 -19.83 -0.42
N GLN A 120 36.05 -20.03 -1.71
CA GLN A 120 35.83 -21.32 -2.40
C GLN A 120 37.05 -21.89 -3.12
N SER A 121 38.20 -21.20 -3.09
CA SER A 121 39.43 -21.69 -3.71
C SER A 121 40.39 -22.20 -2.65
N GLN A 122 41.16 -23.26 -2.93
CA GLN A 122 42.29 -23.66 -2.09
C GLN A 122 43.46 -22.66 -2.13
N ALA A 123 43.28 -21.46 -2.71
CA ALA A 123 44.31 -20.44 -2.76
C ALA A 123 44.61 -19.88 -1.36
N TYR A 124 45.90 -19.79 -1.04
CA TYR A 124 46.39 -19.19 0.19
C TYR A 124 46.00 -17.71 0.31
N PRO A 125 45.90 -17.17 1.54
CA PRO A 125 45.72 -15.75 1.77
C PRO A 125 46.77 -14.91 1.02
N GLN A 126 46.36 -13.76 0.49
CA GLN A 126 47.22 -12.87 -0.30
C GLN A 126 47.29 -11.49 0.37
N ILE A 127 48.48 -10.89 0.37
CA ILE A 127 48.64 -9.48 0.73
C ILE A 127 48.29 -8.65 -0.51
N LEU A 128 47.26 -7.81 -0.41
CA LEU A 128 46.87 -6.89 -1.49
C LEU A 128 47.66 -5.58 -1.41
N ILE A 129 47.81 -5.05 -0.19
CA ILE A 129 48.41 -3.74 0.06
C ILE A 129 49.30 -3.86 1.30
N SER A 130 50.51 -3.32 1.24
CA SER A 130 51.47 -3.23 2.35
C SER A 130 51.75 -1.77 2.71
N ASN A 131 52.32 -1.52 3.89
CA ASN A 131 52.68 -0.19 4.41
C ASN A 131 51.48 0.75 4.49
N ILE A 132 50.34 0.22 4.95
CA ILE A 132 49.09 0.96 5.15
C ILE A 132 48.57 0.72 6.55
N ALA A 133 48.50 1.78 7.37
CA ALA A 133 47.88 1.73 8.68
C ALA A 133 46.36 1.73 8.51
N CYS A 134 45.83 0.60 8.05
CA CYS A 134 44.46 0.48 7.57
C CYS A 134 43.44 0.83 8.68
N GLY A 135 42.66 1.89 8.50
CA GLY A 135 41.60 2.34 9.39
C GLY A 135 40.20 1.81 9.04
N GLY A 136 40.03 1.28 7.82
CA GLY A 136 38.79 0.73 7.30
C GLY A 136 38.90 0.43 5.79
N VAL A 137 38.07 -0.49 5.32
CA VAL A 137 38.04 -0.91 3.91
C VAL A 137 36.62 -0.83 3.33
N ALA A 138 36.50 -0.47 2.07
CA ALA A 138 35.25 -0.51 1.30
C ALA A 138 35.52 -0.89 -0.16
N ILE A 139 34.53 -1.47 -0.83
CA ILE A 139 34.60 -1.86 -2.23
C ILE A 139 33.44 -1.17 -2.96
N ASP A 140 33.72 -0.52 -4.08
CA ASP A 140 32.69 0.08 -4.92
C ASP A 140 32.03 -0.95 -5.85
N LYS A 141 30.94 -0.54 -6.52
CA LYS A 141 30.18 -1.39 -7.44
C LYS A 141 30.99 -1.91 -8.65
N ASP A 142 32.15 -1.32 -8.95
CA ASP A 142 33.05 -1.75 -10.02
C ASP A 142 34.17 -2.67 -9.50
N GLY A 143 34.16 -3.00 -8.20
CA GLY A 143 35.15 -3.86 -7.55
C GLY A 143 36.48 -3.17 -7.19
N CYS A 144 36.51 -1.83 -7.15
CA CYS A 144 37.70 -1.10 -6.69
C CYS A 144 37.77 -1.05 -5.17
N LEU A 145 38.94 -1.31 -4.60
CA LEU A 145 39.17 -1.29 -3.15
C LEU A 145 39.58 0.11 -2.69
N TYR A 146 38.89 0.62 -1.67
CA TYR A 146 39.22 1.85 -0.98
C TYR A 146 39.72 1.51 0.41
N VAL A 147 40.75 2.22 0.86
CA VAL A 147 41.34 2.04 2.20
C VAL A 147 41.63 3.40 2.81
N SER A 148 41.16 3.61 4.04
CA SER A 148 41.61 4.74 4.86
C SER A 148 42.93 4.38 5.55
N ASP A 149 43.91 5.27 5.47
CA ASP A 149 45.18 5.16 6.20
C ASP A 149 45.12 6.08 7.42
N TYR A 150 45.04 5.47 8.60
CA TYR A 150 44.90 6.14 9.89
C TYR A 150 46.08 7.08 10.17
N GLU A 151 47.31 6.65 9.87
CA GLU A 151 48.51 7.43 10.17
C GLU A 151 48.78 8.51 9.12
N LYS A 152 48.61 8.18 7.84
CA LYS A 152 48.81 9.14 6.74
C LYS A 152 47.65 10.12 6.58
N SER A 153 46.52 9.88 7.25
CA SER A 153 45.33 10.76 7.23
C SER A 153 44.80 10.99 5.81
N GLU A 154 44.64 9.90 5.08
CA GLU A 154 44.20 9.87 3.69
C GLU A 154 43.32 8.67 3.38
N VAL A 155 42.59 8.73 2.27
CA VAL A 155 41.88 7.60 1.67
C VAL A 155 42.40 7.41 0.25
N ARG A 156 42.77 6.18 -0.07
CA ARG A 156 43.26 5.79 -1.40
C ARG A 156 42.39 4.71 -2.02
N ARG A 157 42.37 4.68 -3.36
CA ARG A 157 41.64 3.72 -4.19
C ARG A 157 42.63 2.88 -5.03
N TRP A 158 42.42 1.57 -5.06
CA TRP A 158 43.11 0.61 -5.91
C TRP A 158 42.14 -0.10 -6.86
N LYS A 159 42.50 -0.16 -8.13
CA LYS A 159 41.95 -1.07 -9.13
C LYS A 159 42.81 -2.33 -9.21
N GLU A 160 42.25 -3.41 -9.76
CA GLU A 160 43.02 -4.64 -9.95
C GLU A 160 44.26 -4.36 -10.84
N GLY A 161 45.43 -4.76 -10.36
CA GLY A 161 46.71 -4.51 -11.03
C GLY A 161 47.42 -3.21 -10.64
N ASP A 162 46.78 -2.33 -9.86
CA ASP A 162 47.43 -1.12 -9.35
C ASP A 162 48.55 -1.50 -8.37
N THR A 163 49.75 -0.95 -8.60
CA THR A 163 50.90 -1.10 -7.68
C THR A 163 50.94 -0.02 -6.59
N ASP A 164 50.26 1.11 -6.80
CA ASP A 164 50.07 2.18 -5.81
C ASP A 164 48.64 2.73 -5.90
N GLY A 165 48.11 3.18 -4.77
CA GLY A 165 46.74 3.65 -4.67
C GLY A 165 46.59 5.11 -5.11
N THR A 166 45.52 5.42 -5.82
CA THR A 166 45.17 6.80 -6.16
C THR A 166 44.60 7.52 -4.92
N LEU A 167 45.17 8.67 -4.53
CA LEU A 167 44.61 9.52 -3.47
C LEU A 167 43.22 10.06 -3.89
N VAL A 168 42.20 9.77 -3.09
CA VAL A 168 40.80 10.15 -3.39
C VAL A 168 40.16 11.04 -2.31
N ALA A 169 40.68 11.05 -1.08
CA ALA A 169 40.29 12.00 -0.04
C ALA A 169 41.45 12.25 0.96
N GLY A 170 41.51 13.44 1.56
CA GLY A 170 42.55 13.78 2.54
C GLY A 170 43.93 14.03 1.92
N GLY A 171 44.99 13.54 2.56
CA GLY A 171 46.37 13.62 2.05
C GLY A 171 47.07 14.97 2.23
N ASN A 172 46.49 15.88 3.02
CA ASN A 172 47.05 17.21 3.29
C ASN A 172 47.57 17.37 4.74
N GLY A 173 47.96 16.25 5.36
CA GLY A 173 48.40 16.16 6.75
C GLY A 173 47.25 16.09 7.76
N LYS A 174 47.60 15.79 9.02
CA LYS A 174 46.66 15.73 10.15
C LYS A 174 46.02 17.11 10.41
N GLY A 175 44.71 17.14 10.67
CA GLY A 175 43.99 18.35 11.11
C GLY A 175 42.50 18.35 10.76
N ASP A 176 41.84 19.47 11.01
CA ASP A 176 40.37 19.66 11.00
C ASP A 176 39.83 20.41 9.77
N ARG A 177 40.72 20.90 8.88
CA ARG A 177 40.29 21.57 7.64
C ARG A 177 39.50 20.62 6.73
N ARG A 178 38.69 21.18 5.84
CA ARG A 178 37.81 20.40 4.92
C ARG A 178 38.56 19.48 3.94
N ASN A 179 39.89 19.58 3.84
CA ASN A 179 40.74 18.71 3.01
C ASN A 179 41.72 17.87 3.84
N ARG A 180 41.52 17.79 5.16
CA ARG A 180 42.36 17.06 6.12
C ARG A 180 41.50 16.13 6.97
N PHE A 181 42.15 15.12 7.54
CA PHE A 181 41.58 14.20 8.51
C PHE A 181 42.46 14.14 9.76
N GLN A 182 41.90 13.64 10.86
CA GLN A 182 42.63 13.19 12.01
C GLN A 182 42.04 11.85 12.47
N GLY A 183 42.80 10.77 12.23
CA GLY A 183 42.37 9.41 12.52
C GLY A 183 41.17 8.95 11.67
N PRO A 184 41.28 8.93 10.33
CA PRO A 184 40.23 8.38 9.48
C PRO A 184 40.03 6.88 9.78
N ARG A 185 38.78 6.48 10.04
CA ARG A 185 38.37 5.10 10.36
C ARG A 185 37.51 4.52 9.24
N LYS A 186 36.34 3.97 9.56
CA LYS A 186 35.43 3.32 8.62
C LYS A 186 35.12 4.25 7.44
N ILE A 187 35.02 3.65 6.27
CA ILE A 187 34.65 4.32 5.03
C ILE A 187 33.44 3.60 4.40
N PHE A 188 32.64 4.37 3.67
CA PHE A 188 31.55 3.88 2.83
C PHE A 188 31.65 4.56 1.45
N VAL A 189 31.37 3.81 0.38
CA VAL A 189 31.35 4.34 -0.99
C VAL A 189 29.96 4.10 -1.56
N ASP A 190 29.29 5.18 -1.99
CA ASP A 190 27.95 5.10 -2.59
C ASP A 190 28.01 4.77 -4.10
N GLU A 191 26.84 4.57 -4.71
CA GLU A 191 26.70 4.21 -6.13
C GLU A 191 27.20 5.33 -7.08
N GLU A 192 27.24 6.58 -6.62
CA GLU A 192 27.83 7.72 -7.32
C GLU A 192 29.35 7.90 -7.07
N TYR A 193 29.99 6.94 -6.39
CA TYR A 193 31.41 6.97 -5.99
C TYR A 193 31.77 8.12 -5.05
N SER A 194 30.80 8.65 -4.30
CA SER A 194 31.10 9.53 -3.16
C SER A 194 31.60 8.69 -1.99
N ILE A 195 32.57 9.23 -1.27
CA ILE A 195 33.25 8.56 -0.17
C ILE A 195 32.85 9.25 1.13
N TYR A 196 32.28 8.49 2.05
CA TYR A 196 32.01 8.92 3.41
C TYR A 196 33.10 8.37 4.31
N VAL A 197 33.69 9.24 5.12
CA VAL A 197 34.81 8.91 5.98
C VAL A 197 34.48 9.31 7.40
N VAL A 198 34.66 8.38 8.33
CA VAL A 198 34.62 8.66 9.76
C VAL A 198 35.93 9.35 10.14
N ASP A 199 35.88 10.64 10.42
CA ASP A 199 37.02 11.45 10.86
C ASP A 199 37.03 11.48 12.40
N SER A 200 37.49 10.38 13.00
CA SER A 200 37.16 9.99 14.38
C SER A 200 37.64 11.00 15.41
N GLU A 201 38.90 11.45 15.30
CA GLU A 201 39.51 12.38 16.26
C GLU A 201 39.04 13.83 16.05
N ASN A 202 38.39 14.13 14.92
CA ASN A 202 37.69 15.39 14.67
C ASN A 202 36.18 15.29 14.96
N HIS A 203 35.69 14.15 15.44
CA HIS A 203 34.30 13.91 15.85
C HIS A 203 33.24 14.26 14.79
N ARG A 204 33.51 13.86 13.53
CA ARG A 204 32.64 14.17 12.40
C ARG A 204 32.64 13.08 11.34
N ILE A 205 31.60 13.10 10.51
CA ILE A 205 31.52 12.32 9.27
C ILE A 205 31.62 13.27 8.09
N MET A 206 32.51 12.95 7.16
CA MET A 206 32.80 13.81 6.04
C MET A 206 32.58 13.07 4.72
N LYS A 207 31.87 13.71 3.77
CA LYS A 207 31.57 13.20 2.42
C LYS A 207 32.45 13.90 1.38
N TRP A 208 33.09 13.14 0.51
CA TRP A 208 33.76 13.62 -0.70
C TRP A 208 33.00 13.11 -1.91
N LYS A 209 32.50 14.01 -2.75
CA LYS A 209 32.02 13.62 -4.08
C LYS A 209 33.21 13.14 -4.93
N LYS A 210 32.94 12.30 -5.92
CA LYS A 210 33.94 11.85 -6.89
C LYS A 210 34.78 13.02 -7.41
N ASP A 211 36.10 12.86 -7.36
CA ASP A 211 37.11 13.83 -7.79
C ASP A 211 37.16 15.18 -7.02
N ALA A 212 36.38 15.34 -5.95
CA ALA A 212 36.39 16.55 -5.13
C ALA A 212 37.73 16.72 -4.39
N LYS A 213 38.20 17.98 -4.30
CA LYS A 213 39.43 18.32 -3.55
C LYS A 213 39.19 18.63 -2.07
N ILE A 214 37.94 18.91 -1.70
CA ILE A 214 37.50 19.21 -0.34
C ILE A 214 36.24 18.40 -0.03
N GLY A 215 36.08 18.02 1.22
CA GLY A 215 34.89 17.33 1.72
C GLY A 215 33.89 18.28 2.36
N ILE A 216 32.70 17.75 2.60
CA ILE A 216 31.62 18.40 3.33
C ILE A 216 31.29 17.59 4.59
N SER A 217 31.09 18.27 5.71
CA SER A 217 30.67 17.61 6.96
C SER A 217 29.18 17.30 6.86
N VAL A 218 28.83 16.02 6.95
CA VAL A 218 27.44 15.53 6.83
C VAL A 218 26.86 15.08 8.16
N ALA A 219 27.70 14.91 9.19
CA ALA A 219 27.28 14.70 10.57
C ALA A 219 28.38 15.13 11.56
N GLY A 220 27.98 15.63 12.73
CA GLY A 220 28.91 16.08 13.78
C GLY A 220 29.67 17.37 13.44
N GLY A 221 30.87 17.53 14.00
CA GLY A 221 31.77 18.67 13.74
C GLY A 221 31.61 19.89 14.64
N ASN A 222 30.82 19.80 15.72
CA ASN A 222 30.58 20.87 16.71
C ASN A 222 31.37 20.65 18.03
N GLU A 223 32.60 20.14 17.94
CA GLU A 223 33.40 19.60 19.07
C GLU A 223 32.89 18.26 19.63
N ALA A 224 33.72 17.62 20.47
CA ALA A 224 33.33 16.39 21.17
C ALA A 224 32.19 16.67 22.14
N GLY A 225 31.10 15.93 22.03
CA GLY A 225 29.96 16.11 22.92
C GLY A 225 28.92 15.02 22.77
N ASN A 226 27.83 15.14 23.53
CA ASN A 226 26.76 14.13 23.60
C ASN A 226 25.40 14.65 23.15
N LYS A 227 25.30 15.91 22.69
CA LYS A 227 24.07 16.44 22.09
C LYS A 227 23.74 15.71 20.79
N LEU A 228 22.53 15.92 20.29
CA LEU A 228 22.07 15.25 19.07
C LEU A 228 22.76 15.76 17.78
N ASN A 229 23.37 16.94 17.83
CA ASN A 229 24.16 17.54 16.75
C ASN A 229 25.69 17.38 16.95
N GLU A 230 26.10 16.61 17.96
CA GLU A 230 27.50 16.37 18.34
C GLU A 230 27.78 14.86 18.29
N LEU A 231 29.03 14.50 18.06
CA LEU A 231 29.54 13.13 18.12
C LEU A 231 30.75 13.12 19.06
N ASN A 232 31.15 11.94 19.54
CA ASN A 232 32.34 11.76 20.36
C ASN A 232 33.09 10.51 19.92
N SER A 233 34.19 10.74 19.21
CA SER A 233 35.05 9.71 18.57
C SER A 233 34.24 8.61 17.86
N PRO A 234 33.45 8.94 16.81
CA PRO A 234 32.70 7.94 16.06
C PRO A 234 33.64 6.93 15.40
N TYR A 235 33.17 5.71 15.17
CA TYR A 235 33.99 4.65 14.56
C TYR A 235 33.31 3.97 13.37
N GLY A 236 32.14 3.36 13.61
CA GLY A 236 31.36 2.66 12.60
C GLY A 236 30.46 3.58 11.78
N LEU A 237 30.29 3.23 10.51
CA LEU A 237 29.47 3.96 9.56
C LEU A 237 28.83 2.98 8.58
N ILE A 238 27.53 3.14 8.33
CA ILE A 238 26.82 2.52 7.21
C ILE A 238 25.76 3.49 6.70
N ILE A 239 25.50 3.44 5.39
CA ILE A 239 24.44 4.22 4.75
C ILE A 239 23.45 3.24 4.15
N ASP A 240 22.15 3.49 4.34
CA ASP A 240 21.11 2.66 3.76
C ASP A 240 20.70 3.13 2.36
N ASN A 241 19.82 2.38 1.70
CA ASN A 241 19.32 2.70 0.36
C ASN A 241 18.39 3.94 0.31
N TRP A 242 18.21 4.65 1.43
CA TRP A 242 17.46 5.90 1.54
C TRP A 242 18.34 7.07 1.99
N ASP A 243 19.66 6.95 1.80
CA ASP A 243 20.67 7.94 2.14
C ASP A 243 20.69 8.32 3.64
N GLN A 244 20.18 7.45 4.51
CA GLN A 244 20.29 7.63 5.95
C GLN A 244 21.64 7.14 6.43
N ILE A 245 22.33 8.00 7.17
CA ILE A 245 23.68 7.79 7.68
C ILE A 245 23.58 7.26 9.11
N PHE A 246 23.97 6.01 9.31
CA PHE A 246 24.03 5.37 10.63
C PHE A 246 25.46 5.38 11.15
N ILE A 247 25.64 5.96 12.32
CA ILE A 247 26.94 6.30 12.88
C ILE A 247 27.04 5.66 14.26
N VAL A 248 28.09 4.90 14.49
CA VAL A 248 28.42 4.43 15.84
C VAL A 248 29.18 5.53 16.55
N ASP A 249 28.50 6.21 17.47
CA ASP A 249 29.03 7.28 18.29
C ASP A 249 29.67 6.66 19.55
N THR A 250 30.87 6.12 19.36
CA THR A 250 31.49 5.11 20.23
C THR A 250 31.68 5.58 21.67
N LYS A 251 32.22 6.78 21.92
CA LYS A 251 32.42 7.27 23.30
C LYS A 251 31.13 7.69 23.99
N ASN A 252 30.06 7.88 23.23
CA ASN A 252 28.71 8.10 23.75
C ASN A 252 27.88 6.80 23.84
N ASN A 253 28.44 5.64 23.50
CA ASN A 253 27.79 4.31 23.59
C ASN A 253 26.42 4.25 22.91
N ARG A 254 26.31 4.79 21.70
CA ARG A 254 25.05 4.86 20.95
C ARG A 254 25.24 4.72 19.46
N VAL A 255 24.18 4.31 18.76
CA VAL A 255 24.08 4.44 17.30
C VAL A 255 23.17 5.61 16.99
N MET A 256 23.66 6.53 16.17
CA MET A 256 22.95 7.72 15.69
C MET A 256 22.52 7.54 14.24
N ARG A 257 21.37 8.10 13.88
CA ARG A 257 20.94 8.27 12.49
C ARG A 257 20.94 9.76 12.13
N TRP A 258 21.46 10.08 10.95
CA TRP A 258 21.45 11.41 10.33
C TRP A 258 21.02 11.30 8.86
N HIS A 259 20.57 12.41 8.29
CA HIS A 259 20.50 12.64 6.85
C HIS A 259 21.40 13.84 6.48
N GLU A 260 21.87 13.93 5.23
CA GLU A 260 22.83 14.97 4.79
C GLU A 260 22.34 16.41 5.05
N GLU A 261 21.02 16.61 5.07
CA GLU A 261 20.38 17.92 5.31
C GLU A 261 20.00 18.18 6.79
N ASP A 262 20.18 17.20 7.68
CA ASP A 262 19.74 17.31 9.06
C ASP A 262 20.68 18.21 9.89
N ALA A 263 20.09 19.13 10.67
CA ALA A 263 20.86 19.92 11.64
C ALA A 263 21.28 19.12 12.90
N LYS A 264 20.66 17.96 13.14
CA LYS A 264 20.90 17.07 14.28
C LYS A 264 20.44 15.66 13.94
N GLY A 265 21.09 14.66 14.51
CA GLY A 265 20.66 13.27 14.39
C GLY A 265 19.59 12.85 15.39
N SER A 266 19.29 11.56 15.37
CA SER A 266 18.42 10.88 16.33
C SER A 266 19.07 9.59 16.81
N ILE A 267 18.91 9.27 18.10
CA ILE A 267 19.38 8.01 18.68
C ILE A 267 18.56 6.86 18.11
N VAL A 268 19.25 5.82 17.61
CA VAL A 268 18.67 4.59 17.09
C VAL A 268 18.56 3.54 18.20
N VAL A 269 19.70 3.25 18.84
CA VAL A 269 19.86 2.33 19.98
C VAL A 269 21.00 2.81 20.88
N GLY A 270 20.99 2.42 22.15
CA GLY A 270 21.97 2.84 23.16
C GLY A 270 21.77 4.28 23.65
N GLY A 271 22.75 4.82 24.37
CA GLY A 271 22.72 6.19 24.90
C GLY A 271 21.78 6.41 26.10
N ASN A 272 21.27 5.35 26.73
CA ASN A 272 20.21 5.41 27.75
C ASN A 272 20.70 5.49 29.21
N ARG A 273 22.01 5.32 29.50
CA ARG A 273 22.71 5.48 30.79
C ARG A 273 24.22 5.21 30.58
N PHE A 274 25.03 5.24 31.65
CA PHE A 274 26.44 4.81 31.64
C PHE A 274 26.61 3.43 30.96
N PRO A 275 27.83 3.07 30.50
CA PRO A 275 28.02 1.78 29.83
C PRO A 275 27.55 0.61 30.70
N GLY A 276 26.92 -0.38 30.07
CA GLY A 276 26.40 -1.55 30.77
C GLY A 276 26.12 -2.73 29.85
N GLU A 277 25.70 -3.84 30.45
CA GLU A 277 25.61 -5.17 29.83
C GLU A 277 24.17 -5.55 29.46
N GLU A 278 23.17 -4.73 29.82
CA GLU A 278 21.77 -5.00 29.53
C GLU A 278 21.49 -5.00 28.03
N SER A 279 20.37 -5.59 27.63
CA SER A 279 20.03 -5.76 26.21
C SER A 279 19.81 -4.44 25.45
N ASP A 280 19.45 -3.36 26.15
CA ASP A 280 19.26 -2.01 25.60
C ASP A 280 20.44 -1.07 25.84
N GLU A 281 21.53 -1.59 26.40
CA GLU A 281 22.78 -0.89 26.66
C GLU A 281 23.89 -1.35 25.69
N LEU A 282 24.82 -0.43 25.43
CA LEU A 282 26.02 -0.67 24.64
C LEU A 282 27.23 -0.21 25.45
N TYR A 283 28.39 -0.81 25.21
CA TYR A 283 29.67 -0.42 25.78
C TYR A 283 30.77 -0.42 24.72
N VAL A 284 31.25 0.79 24.39
CA VAL A 284 32.23 1.07 23.33
C VAL A 284 31.86 0.31 22.05
N PRO A 285 30.66 0.55 21.48
CA PRO A 285 30.29 -0.08 20.22
C PRO A 285 31.21 0.42 19.09
N ILE A 286 31.56 -0.46 18.16
CA ILE A 286 32.51 -0.15 17.08
C ILE A 286 31.90 -0.38 15.69
N GLY A 287 31.50 -1.61 15.38
CA GLY A 287 30.97 -2.01 14.09
C GLY A 287 29.46 -1.83 13.99
N VAL A 288 28.97 -1.51 12.80
CA VAL A 288 27.53 -1.47 12.49
C VAL A 288 27.27 -2.00 11.08
N THR A 289 26.21 -2.79 10.91
CA THR A 289 25.75 -3.23 9.58
C THR A 289 24.26 -3.57 9.58
N PHE A 290 23.69 -3.82 8.41
CA PHE A 290 22.32 -4.28 8.23
C PHE A 290 22.28 -5.62 7.52
N ASP A 291 21.35 -6.49 7.91
CA ASP A 291 20.97 -7.62 7.06
C ASP A 291 19.96 -7.21 5.98
N VAL A 292 19.69 -8.13 5.06
CA VAL A 292 18.72 -7.93 3.97
C VAL A 292 17.29 -7.66 4.44
N GLU A 293 16.97 -7.97 5.70
CA GLU A 293 15.67 -7.68 6.28
C GLU A 293 15.63 -6.25 6.82
N GLY A 294 16.77 -5.63 7.12
CA GLY A 294 16.92 -4.32 7.78
C GLY A 294 17.09 -4.41 9.30
N ASN A 295 17.44 -5.58 9.83
CA ASN A 295 17.87 -5.70 11.22
C ASN A 295 19.24 -5.02 11.37
N LEU A 296 19.37 -4.17 12.39
CA LEU A 296 20.60 -3.46 12.71
C LEU A 296 21.48 -4.39 13.56
N TYR A 297 22.71 -4.62 13.13
CA TYR A 297 23.71 -5.36 13.89
C TYR A 297 24.77 -4.39 14.38
N VAL A 298 25.12 -4.48 15.67
CA VAL A 298 26.12 -3.63 16.31
C VAL A 298 27.15 -4.53 16.99
N ALA A 299 28.44 -4.29 16.74
CA ALA A 299 29.51 -4.90 17.52
C ALA A 299 29.67 -4.11 18.81
N ASP A 300 29.18 -4.70 19.90
CA ASP A 300 29.19 -4.15 21.24
C ASP A 300 30.49 -4.54 21.93
N SER A 301 31.57 -3.86 21.54
CA SER A 301 32.92 -4.41 21.59
C SER A 301 33.44 -4.66 23.00
N PHE A 302 33.11 -3.82 23.98
CA PHE A 302 33.57 -4.02 25.36
C PHE A 302 32.65 -4.95 26.16
N ASN A 303 31.52 -5.34 25.58
CA ASN A 303 30.67 -6.43 26.07
C ASN A 303 30.91 -7.75 25.29
N ASP A 304 31.92 -7.79 24.41
CA ASP A 304 32.36 -8.97 23.66
C ASP A 304 31.22 -9.71 22.94
N ARG A 305 30.28 -8.96 22.35
CA ARG A 305 29.09 -9.50 21.69
C ARG A 305 28.71 -8.74 20.43
N ILE A 306 27.96 -9.41 19.56
CA ILE A 306 27.23 -8.77 18.46
C ILE A 306 25.75 -8.73 18.83
N GLN A 307 25.19 -7.53 18.89
CA GLN A 307 23.78 -7.27 19.19
C GLN A 307 22.97 -7.06 17.91
N LYS A 308 21.85 -7.76 17.78
CA LYS A 308 20.86 -7.59 16.71
C LYS A 308 19.65 -6.81 17.24
N TYR A 309 19.30 -5.73 16.56
CA TYR A 309 18.10 -4.95 16.81
C TYR A 309 17.14 -5.07 15.63
N GLU A 310 15.89 -5.40 15.91
CA GLU A 310 14.87 -5.54 14.88
C GLU A 310 14.20 -4.18 14.63
N PRO A 311 13.95 -3.80 13.36
CA PRO A 311 13.24 -2.58 13.07
C PRO A 311 11.77 -2.71 13.47
N CYS A 312 11.19 -1.57 13.78
CA CYS A 312 9.79 -1.34 14.09
C CYS A 312 8.96 -1.09 12.82
N THR A 313 9.49 -1.28 11.60
CA THR A 313 8.71 -1.31 10.33
C THR A 313 8.19 -2.68 9.86
N GLY A 314 6.89 -2.75 9.53
CA GLY A 314 6.19 -3.99 9.23
C GLY A 314 6.85 -4.80 8.12
N ARG A 315 6.83 -6.13 8.21
CA ARG A 315 7.45 -7.01 7.21
C ARG A 315 6.49 -8.11 6.78
N ALA A 316 6.56 -8.46 5.51
CA ALA A 316 5.96 -9.65 4.92
C ALA A 316 7.04 -10.74 4.79
N TYR A 317 6.80 -11.94 5.32
CA TYR A 317 7.65 -13.12 5.18
C TYR A 317 6.98 -14.08 4.21
N ASP A 318 7.70 -14.53 3.18
CA ASP A 318 7.23 -15.58 2.27
C ASP A 318 7.14 -16.91 3.04
N ARG A 319 6.02 -17.62 2.92
CA ARG A 319 5.78 -18.88 3.63
C ARG A 319 6.44 -20.07 2.95
N ASP A 320 6.79 -20.00 1.66
CA ASP A 320 7.38 -21.12 0.93
C ASP A 320 8.11 -20.64 -0.35
N TYR A 321 9.38 -20.24 -0.26
CA TYR A 321 10.18 -19.93 -1.46
C TYR A 321 10.89 -21.19 -1.99
N ASN A 322 10.34 -21.77 -3.06
CA ASN A 322 11.07 -22.67 -3.96
C ASN A 322 11.20 -21.97 -5.32
N GLU A 323 12.44 -21.81 -5.78
CA GLU A 323 12.78 -21.23 -7.08
C GLU A 323 12.22 -22.10 -8.19
N ASN A 324 11.12 -21.65 -8.81
CA ASN A 324 10.79 -21.79 -10.24
C ASN A 324 9.31 -21.45 -10.45
N SER A 325 9.00 -20.24 -10.93
CA SER A 325 7.88 -20.01 -11.85
C SER A 325 7.90 -18.61 -12.46
N PRO A 326 7.97 -18.48 -13.80
CA PRO A 326 7.66 -17.26 -14.53
C PRO A 326 6.14 -17.17 -14.77
N GLY A 327 5.55 -15.97 -14.71
CA GLY A 327 4.10 -15.80 -14.92
C GLY A 327 3.72 -14.41 -15.43
N ALA A 328 3.41 -14.34 -16.72
CA ALA A 328 3.11 -13.15 -17.50
C ALA A 328 1.76 -12.48 -17.18
N TYR A 329 1.72 -11.15 -17.35
CA TYR A 329 0.51 -10.33 -17.32
C TYR A 329 -0.29 -10.47 -18.62
N ASN A 330 -1.38 -11.23 -18.60
CA ASN A 330 -2.45 -11.10 -19.59
C ASN A 330 -3.67 -10.45 -18.95
N THR A 331 -3.91 -9.17 -19.23
CA THR A 331 -5.15 -8.47 -18.86
C THR A 331 -5.90 -8.03 -20.12
N THR A 332 -6.75 -8.91 -20.66
CA THR A 332 -7.83 -8.44 -21.55
C THR A 332 -8.77 -7.53 -20.75
N PRO A 333 -9.03 -6.29 -21.20
CA PRO A 333 -9.90 -5.37 -20.47
C PRO A 333 -11.35 -5.89 -20.47
N ILE A 334 -11.95 -6.02 -19.29
CA ILE A 334 -13.41 -6.03 -19.16
C ILE A 334 -13.80 -4.60 -18.77
N THR A 335 -14.45 -3.89 -19.70
CA THR A 335 -15.02 -2.56 -19.48
C THR A 335 -16.19 -2.66 -18.49
N ALA A 336 -15.90 -2.52 -17.19
CA ALA A 336 -16.95 -2.24 -16.23
C ALA A 336 -17.40 -0.78 -16.42
N GLN A 337 -18.59 -0.55 -16.97
CA GLN A 337 -19.18 0.78 -16.99
C GLN A 337 -19.85 1.04 -15.65
N GLY A 338 -19.38 2.08 -14.96
CA GLY A 338 -20.08 2.80 -13.92
C GLY A 338 -20.05 4.29 -14.30
N SER A 339 -21.18 4.99 -14.18
CA SER A 339 -21.25 6.46 -14.26
C SER A 339 -20.69 7.08 -13.00
N MET A 340 -19.98 8.20 -13.13
CA MET A 340 -19.57 9.02 -11.99
C MET A 340 -20.24 10.38 -12.15
N ARG A 341 -21.07 10.76 -11.17
CA ARG A 341 -21.95 11.94 -11.24
C ARG A 341 -21.27 13.24 -10.78
N PHE A 342 -19.97 13.28 -10.49
CA PHE A 342 -19.42 14.38 -9.69
C PHE A 342 -18.00 14.87 -10.03
N TYR A 343 -17.76 16.14 -9.69
CA TYR A 343 -16.50 16.88 -9.74
C TYR A 343 -15.35 16.23 -8.94
N GLU A 344 -15.62 15.54 -7.84
CA GLU A 344 -14.59 14.90 -7.00
C GLU A 344 -13.93 13.75 -7.74
N VAL A 345 -14.70 13.01 -8.53
CA VAL A 345 -14.15 11.88 -9.27
C VAL A 345 -13.49 12.35 -10.56
N GLN A 346 -13.95 13.46 -11.13
CA GLN A 346 -13.19 14.18 -12.17
C GLN A 346 -11.83 14.64 -11.67
N SER A 347 -11.73 15.13 -10.43
CA SER A 347 -10.46 15.57 -9.88
C SER A 347 -9.49 14.40 -9.69
N VAL A 348 -9.98 13.23 -9.23
CA VAL A 348 -9.17 11.99 -9.18
C VAL A 348 -8.76 11.56 -10.59
N MET A 349 -9.65 11.63 -11.59
CA MET A 349 -9.28 11.35 -12.99
C MET A 349 -8.19 12.31 -13.49
N LYS A 350 -8.28 13.61 -13.18
CA LYS A 350 -7.29 14.62 -13.54
C LYS A 350 -5.94 14.34 -12.89
N GLN A 351 -5.91 14.02 -11.59
CA GLN A 351 -4.67 13.63 -10.88
C GLN A 351 -4.02 12.37 -11.46
N LEU A 352 -4.83 11.38 -11.86
CA LEU A 352 -4.36 10.13 -12.44
C LEU A 352 -4.11 10.22 -13.95
N ALA A 353 -4.30 11.41 -14.56
CA ALA A 353 -4.21 11.63 -16.00
C ALA A 353 -5.06 10.62 -16.81
N ILE A 354 -6.28 10.37 -16.36
CA ILE A 354 -7.26 9.49 -17.02
C ILE A 354 -8.14 10.34 -17.96
N PRO A 355 -8.13 10.09 -19.29
CA PRO A 355 -9.02 10.77 -20.22
C PRO A 355 -10.49 10.42 -19.96
N TYR A 356 -11.37 11.42 -19.99
CA TYR A 356 -12.80 11.26 -19.75
C TYR A 356 -13.67 12.15 -20.67
N THR A 357 -14.93 11.76 -20.84
CA THR A 357 -15.96 12.52 -21.59
C THR A 357 -17.23 12.69 -20.77
N GLU A 358 -17.89 13.83 -20.96
CA GLU A 358 -19.26 14.06 -20.49
C GLU A 358 -20.26 13.17 -21.24
N TYR A 359 -21.32 12.76 -20.57
CA TYR A 359 -22.31 11.83 -21.12
C TYR A 359 -23.74 12.25 -20.77
N HIS A 360 -24.57 12.40 -21.80
CA HIS A 360 -26.01 12.70 -21.68
C HIS A 360 -26.84 11.56 -22.27
N TYR A 361 -27.80 11.05 -21.50
CA TYR A 361 -28.75 10.05 -21.98
C TYR A 361 -29.83 10.72 -22.84
N LYS A 362 -30.03 10.27 -24.08
CA LYS A 362 -31.02 10.81 -25.03
C LYS A 362 -32.41 10.20 -24.86
N THR A 363 -32.52 8.88 -24.85
CA THR A 363 -33.83 8.20 -24.82
C THR A 363 -33.81 7.03 -23.83
N THR A 364 -34.81 6.99 -22.95
CA THR A 364 -35.04 5.89 -22.01
C THR A 364 -36.42 5.30 -22.27
N ILE A 365 -36.48 4.00 -22.53
CA ILE A 365 -37.73 3.24 -22.64
C ILE A 365 -38.10 2.74 -21.24
N ILE A 366 -39.36 2.90 -20.84
CA ILE A 366 -39.87 2.44 -19.55
C ILE A 366 -41.07 1.53 -19.78
N ASN A 367 -41.03 0.32 -19.25
CA ASN A 367 -42.13 -0.63 -19.31
C ASN A 367 -42.83 -0.76 -17.96
N ALA A 368 -44.13 -0.52 -17.95
CA ALA A 368 -44.99 -0.69 -16.79
C ALA A 368 -46.34 -1.29 -17.21
N ARG A 369 -46.90 -2.16 -16.37
CA ARG A 369 -48.26 -2.74 -16.52
C ARG A 369 -48.61 -3.26 -17.93
N GLY A 370 -47.65 -3.86 -18.65
CA GLY A 370 -47.92 -4.45 -19.97
C GLY A 370 -47.59 -3.56 -21.16
N LYS A 371 -47.17 -2.31 -20.92
CA LYS A 371 -46.99 -1.28 -21.97
C LYS A 371 -45.61 -0.65 -21.90
N SER A 372 -45.17 -0.09 -23.02
CA SER A 372 -43.88 0.61 -23.18
C SER A 372 -44.10 2.09 -23.41
N TYR A 373 -43.23 2.91 -22.81
CA TYR A 373 -43.32 4.36 -22.78
C TYR A 373 -41.96 4.99 -23.03
N THR A 374 -41.95 6.19 -23.61
CA THR A 374 -40.72 7.00 -23.77
C THR A 374 -40.68 8.22 -22.85
N SER A 375 -41.75 8.46 -22.09
CA SER A 375 -41.90 9.55 -21.14
C SER A 375 -42.52 9.09 -19.83
N ILE A 376 -42.00 9.62 -18.71
CA ILE A 376 -42.51 9.36 -17.35
C ILE A 376 -43.94 9.87 -17.20
N ASN A 377 -44.25 11.03 -17.79
CA ASN A 377 -45.59 11.63 -17.69
C ASN A 377 -46.63 10.79 -18.42
N GLU A 378 -46.29 10.33 -19.63
CA GLU A 378 -47.16 9.45 -20.41
C GLU A 378 -47.41 8.13 -19.67
N MET A 379 -46.36 7.51 -19.13
CA MET A 379 -46.50 6.31 -18.32
C MET A 379 -47.39 6.54 -17.10
N CYS A 380 -47.19 7.63 -16.37
CA CYS A 380 -48.01 8.00 -15.23
C CYS A 380 -49.49 8.11 -15.64
N SER A 381 -49.81 8.93 -16.65
CA SER A 381 -51.19 9.19 -17.06
C SER A 381 -51.93 7.95 -17.57
N LEU A 382 -51.23 7.06 -18.27
CA LEU A 382 -51.84 5.91 -18.94
C LEU A 382 -51.83 4.62 -18.10
N SER A 383 -50.92 4.51 -17.14
CA SER A 383 -50.79 3.31 -16.30
C SER A 383 -51.10 3.54 -14.83
N TYR A 384 -51.11 4.76 -14.29
CA TYR A 384 -51.31 5.05 -12.86
C TYR A 384 -52.38 6.12 -12.67
N ILE A 385 -53.63 5.73 -12.95
CA ILE A 385 -54.76 6.66 -13.15
C ILE A 385 -55.14 7.50 -11.93
N ASN A 386 -54.77 7.10 -10.71
CA ASN A 386 -55.07 7.88 -9.51
C ASN A 386 -53.96 8.87 -9.13
N LEU A 387 -52.91 9.02 -9.95
CA LEU A 387 -51.81 9.96 -9.71
C LEU A 387 -51.98 11.27 -10.49
N ILE A 388 -51.42 12.34 -9.93
CA ILE A 388 -51.27 13.61 -10.64
C ILE A 388 -50.01 13.51 -11.50
N CYS A 389 -50.21 13.45 -12.82
CA CYS A 389 -49.16 13.09 -13.78
C CYS A 389 -48.61 14.27 -14.58
N THR A 390 -48.76 15.48 -14.06
CA THR A 390 -48.24 16.71 -14.64
C THR A 390 -47.00 17.19 -13.90
N ASN A 391 -46.13 17.90 -14.60
CA ASN A 391 -45.01 18.57 -13.93
C ASN A 391 -45.55 19.66 -12.99
N ASN A 392 -44.85 19.89 -11.87
CA ASN A 392 -45.18 20.99 -10.98
C ASN A 392 -44.65 22.33 -11.53
N SER A 393 -44.90 23.43 -10.80
CA SER A 393 -44.44 24.77 -11.17
C SER A 393 -42.92 24.91 -11.28
N ASN A 394 -42.16 24.01 -10.67
CA ASN A 394 -40.69 23.98 -10.71
C ASN A 394 -40.16 23.11 -11.87
N GLY A 395 -41.05 22.56 -12.71
CA GLY A 395 -40.70 21.72 -13.84
C GLY A 395 -40.38 20.27 -13.47
N LEU A 396 -40.53 19.87 -12.21
CA LEU A 396 -40.27 18.50 -11.76
C LEU A 396 -41.32 17.54 -12.29
N ASP A 397 -40.88 16.40 -12.80
CA ASP A 397 -41.77 15.34 -13.24
C ASP A 397 -42.51 14.70 -12.03
N PRO A 398 -43.59 13.92 -12.25
CA PRO A 398 -44.36 13.29 -11.18
C PRO A 398 -43.52 12.37 -10.28
N ARG A 399 -42.45 11.76 -10.79
CA ARG A 399 -41.57 10.89 -9.99
C ARG A 399 -40.77 11.75 -9.01
N ASP A 400 -40.15 12.82 -9.47
CA ASP A 400 -39.32 13.68 -8.64
C ASP A 400 -40.14 14.41 -7.58
N GLN A 401 -41.38 14.80 -7.89
CA GLN A 401 -42.34 15.33 -6.91
C GLN A 401 -42.66 14.34 -5.77
N LEU A 402 -42.80 13.05 -6.07
CA LEU A 402 -43.06 12.04 -5.04
C LEU A 402 -41.83 11.81 -4.16
N TRP A 403 -40.64 11.87 -4.72
CA TRP A 403 -39.40 11.83 -3.96
C TRP A 403 -39.23 13.05 -3.03
N GLU A 404 -39.59 14.25 -3.49
CA GLU A 404 -39.62 15.44 -2.64
C GLU A 404 -40.56 15.26 -1.44
N LYS A 405 -41.77 14.71 -1.66
CA LYS A 405 -42.69 14.41 -0.55
C LYS A 405 -42.11 13.44 0.48
N LEU A 406 -41.39 12.41 0.04
CA LEU A 406 -40.70 11.49 0.96
C LEU A 406 -39.60 12.20 1.76
N LEU A 407 -38.84 13.10 1.12
CA LEU A 407 -37.83 13.92 1.79
C LEU A 407 -38.44 14.90 2.79
N GLU A 408 -39.54 15.56 2.43
CA GLU A 408 -40.26 16.46 3.33
C GLU A 408 -40.71 15.75 4.61
N GLU A 409 -41.29 14.55 4.49
CA GLU A 409 -41.68 13.75 5.66
C GLU A 409 -40.46 13.30 6.48
N TYR A 410 -39.36 12.92 5.82
CA TYR A 410 -38.10 12.62 6.49
C TYR A 410 -37.57 13.82 7.30
N HIS A 411 -37.59 15.03 6.74
CA HIS A 411 -37.12 16.23 7.44
C HIS A 411 -38.02 16.66 8.59
N LYS A 412 -39.33 16.42 8.52
CA LYS A 412 -40.29 16.75 9.59
C LYS A 412 -40.08 15.90 10.84
N ALA A 413 -39.93 14.60 10.68
CA ALA A 413 -39.87 13.66 11.80
C ALA A 413 -38.97 12.45 11.52
N PRO A 414 -37.64 12.65 11.40
CA PRO A 414 -36.73 11.62 10.91
C PRO A 414 -36.74 10.38 11.81
N LEU A 415 -36.80 10.53 13.14
CA LEU A 415 -36.81 9.40 14.08
C LEU A 415 -38.07 8.52 13.98
N ASN A 416 -39.18 9.03 13.44
CA ASN A 416 -40.38 8.22 13.24
C ASN A 416 -40.16 7.13 12.18
N LEU A 417 -39.13 7.27 11.32
CA LEU A 417 -38.83 6.28 10.29
C LEU A 417 -38.38 4.93 10.88
N TYR A 418 -37.88 4.89 12.12
CA TYR A 418 -37.55 3.63 12.82
C TYR A 418 -38.79 2.80 13.16
N ASN A 419 -39.97 3.41 13.21
CA ASN A 419 -41.23 2.70 13.47
C ASN A 419 -41.72 1.90 12.25
N PHE A 420 -41.12 2.11 11.07
CA PHE A 420 -41.46 1.36 9.86
C PHE A 420 -40.53 0.17 9.69
N GLY A 421 -41.10 -0.99 9.40
CA GLY A 421 -40.32 -2.22 9.23
C GLY A 421 -39.28 -2.14 8.11
N ASN A 422 -39.55 -1.38 7.05
CA ASN A 422 -38.63 -1.12 5.95
C ASN A 422 -39.03 0.14 5.14
N PHE A 423 -38.17 0.55 4.22
CA PHE A 423 -38.43 1.68 3.32
C PHE A 423 -39.72 1.54 2.51
N TYR A 424 -40.08 0.34 2.06
CA TYR A 424 -41.30 0.14 1.27
C TYR A 424 -42.56 0.44 2.09
N ALA A 425 -42.60 0.05 3.37
CA ALA A 425 -43.69 0.38 4.28
C ALA A 425 -43.80 1.90 4.52
N PHE A 426 -42.67 2.58 4.70
CA PHE A 426 -42.62 4.05 4.81
C PHE A 426 -43.14 4.74 3.55
N CYS A 427 -42.67 4.31 2.37
CA CYS A 427 -43.09 4.84 1.08
C CYS A 427 -44.61 4.72 0.89
N ARG A 428 -45.19 3.54 1.15
CA ARG A 428 -46.65 3.33 1.05
C ARG A 428 -47.44 4.17 2.05
N PHE A 429 -46.92 4.36 3.26
CA PHE A 429 -47.56 5.19 4.28
C PHE A 429 -47.64 6.66 3.86
N VAL A 430 -46.55 7.22 3.31
CA VAL A 430 -46.48 8.65 2.98
C VAL A 430 -47.22 8.99 1.69
N ILE A 431 -46.97 8.23 0.61
CA ILE A 431 -47.48 8.59 -0.73
C ILE A 431 -48.57 7.65 -1.25
N GLY A 432 -48.89 6.57 -0.53
CA GLY A 432 -49.88 5.57 -0.94
C GLY A 432 -49.32 4.47 -1.85
N ASP A 433 -50.09 3.40 -2.00
CA ASP A 433 -49.68 2.17 -2.68
C ASP A 433 -49.35 2.41 -4.16
N GLU A 434 -50.25 3.05 -4.90
CA GLU A 434 -50.07 3.25 -6.34
C GLU A 434 -48.90 4.20 -6.65
N ALA A 435 -48.69 5.23 -5.83
CA ALA A 435 -47.56 6.15 -5.99
C ALA A 435 -46.23 5.46 -5.67
N CYS A 436 -46.21 4.60 -4.65
CA CYS A 436 -45.01 3.84 -4.32
C CYS A 436 -44.66 2.80 -5.41
N ASP A 437 -45.66 2.13 -6.00
CA ASP A 437 -45.46 1.26 -7.16
C ASP A 437 -44.96 2.04 -8.39
N PHE A 438 -45.47 3.25 -8.62
CA PHE A 438 -44.98 4.13 -9.69
C PHE A 438 -43.51 4.52 -9.50
N LEU A 439 -43.10 4.90 -8.29
CA LEU A 439 -41.68 5.17 -7.98
C LEU A 439 -40.82 3.92 -8.21
N LYS A 440 -41.31 2.77 -7.76
CA LYS A 440 -40.62 1.50 -7.96
C LYS A 440 -40.42 1.16 -9.43
N ASP A 441 -41.34 1.53 -10.32
CA ASP A 441 -41.30 1.23 -11.75
C ASP A 441 -40.45 2.25 -12.54
N THR A 442 -40.44 3.52 -12.12
CA THR A 442 -39.69 4.62 -12.74
C THR A 442 -38.22 4.73 -12.30
N TYR A 443 -37.81 4.03 -11.23
CA TYR A 443 -36.46 4.19 -10.69
C TYR A 443 -35.49 3.06 -11.09
N ARG A 444 -34.21 3.43 -11.18
CA ARG A 444 -33.12 2.60 -11.72
C ARG A 444 -32.90 1.29 -10.95
N PHE A 445 -32.88 1.33 -9.62
CA PHE A 445 -32.44 0.20 -8.79
C PHE A 445 -33.62 -0.41 -8.03
N ARG A 446 -33.84 -1.71 -8.22
CA ARG A 446 -35.01 -2.40 -7.65
C ARG A 446 -34.76 -2.82 -6.20
N SER A 447 -33.50 -2.94 -5.81
CA SER A 447 -33.10 -3.23 -4.43
C SER A 447 -33.51 -2.15 -3.42
N TRP A 448 -33.76 -0.93 -3.88
CA TRP A 448 -34.14 0.20 -3.04
C TRP A 448 -35.50 0.02 -2.38
N PHE A 449 -36.39 -0.77 -2.98
CA PHE A 449 -37.70 -1.10 -2.43
C PHE A 449 -37.72 -2.51 -1.80
N LYS A 450 -36.55 -3.09 -1.49
CA LYS A 450 -36.43 -4.34 -0.70
C LYS A 450 -36.54 -4.03 0.80
N ASN A 451 -36.35 -5.06 1.61
CA ASN A 451 -36.38 -4.99 3.08
C ASN A 451 -35.15 -4.25 3.66
N ILE A 452 -35.02 -2.95 3.35
CA ILE A 452 -33.96 -2.06 3.82
C ILE A 452 -34.50 -1.04 4.84
N ASN A 453 -33.64 -0.50 5.69
CA ASN A 453 -34.02 0.50 6.67
C ASN A 453 -34.49 1.82 6.04
N ALA A 454 -35.65 2.34 6.47
CA ALA A 454 -36.23 3.56 5.92
C ALA A 454 -35.40 4.81 6.26
N TYR A 455 -34.98 4.97 7.51
CA TYR A 455 -34.19 6.11 7.97
C TYR A 455 -32.88 6.21 7.20
N ALA A 456 -32.09 5.14 7.20
CA ALA A 456 -30.77 5.08 6.57
C ALA A 456 -30.86 5.29 5.05
N PHE A 457 -31.92 4.76 4.41
CA PHE A 457 -32.15 5.00 2.99
C PHE A 457 -32.51 6.46 2.70
N MET A 458 -33.35 7.10 3.53
CA MET A 458 -33.67 8.52 3.37
C MET A 458 -32.50 9.44 3.70
N GLU A 459 -31.63 9.06 4.64
CA GLU A 459 -30.35 9.75 4.90
C GLU A 459 -29.44 9.72 3.67
N TYR A 460 -29.32 8.56 3.00
CA TYR A 460 -28.64 8.42 1.72
C TYR A 460 -29.30 9.28 0.63
N TYR A 461 -30.62 9.21 0.50
CA TYR A 461 -31.35 9.90 -0.57
C TYR A 461 -31.32 11.42 -0.40
N ASP A 462 -31.42 11.94 0.83
CA ASP A 462 -31.28 13.36 1.15
C ASP A 462 -29.89 13.90 0.78
N HIS A 463 -28.86 13.08 0.93
CA HIS A 463 -27.52 13.43 0.51
C HIS A 463 -27.38 13.36 -1.03
N ASP A 464 -27.91 12.33 -1.69
CA ASP A 464 -27.87 12.19 -3.16
C ASP A 464 -28.68 13.29 -3.88
N SER A 465 -29.83 13.69 -3.34
CA SER A 465 -30.75 14.66 -3.95
C SER A 465 -30.22 16.09 -3.99
N LYS A 466 -29.26 16.43 -3.13
CA LYS A 466 -28.60 17.76 -3.09
C LYS A 466 -27.52 17.91 -4.16
N LEU A 467 -27.26 16.87 -4.94
CA LEU A 467 -26.15 16.80 -5.87
C LEU A 467 -26.65 16.77 -7.32
N TYR A 468 -26.47 17.88 -8.04
CA TYR A 468 -26.78 17.98 -9.47
C TYR A 468 -25.50 18.27 -10.26
N GLY A 469 -25.26 17.50 -11.31
CA GLY A 469 -24.10 17.69 -12.17
C GLY A 469 -24.06 16.76 -13.38
N PRO A 470 -23.28 17.12 -14.40
CA PRO A 470 -23.08 16.27 -15.56
C PRO A 470 -22.32 14.98 -15.22
N ILE A 471 -22.59 13.92 -16.00
CA ILE A 471 -22.02 12.60 -15.77
C ILE A 471 -20.77 12.44 -16.62
N TYR A 472 -19.66 12.05 -15.99
CA TYR A 472 -18.40 11.83 -16.69
C TYR A 472 -17.98 10.37 -16.65
N TYR A 473 -17.34 9.93 -17.72
CA TYR A 473 -16.85 8.57 -17.87
C TYR A 473 -15.42 8.54 -18.41
N PRO A 474 -14.55 7.67 -17.87
CA PRO A 474 -13.26 7.40 -18.49
C PRO A 474 -13.47 6.80 -19.88
N ASN A 475 -12.74 7.29 -20.88
CA ASN A 475 -12.91 6.85 -22.27
C ASN A 475 -12.67 5.34 -22.42
N GLN A 476 -11.64 4.85 -21.72
CA GLN A 476 -11.27 3.42 -21.69
C GLN A 476 -11.92 2.63 -20.53
N GLY A 477 -12.96 3.19 -19.90
CA GLY A 477 -13.72 2.56 -18.82
C GLY A 477 -13.06 2.61 -17.43
N MET A 478 -13.80 2.15 -16.43
CA MET A 478 -13.46 2.33 -15.01
C MET A 478 -12.21 1.57 -14.56
N SER A 479 -11.70 0.61 -15.34
CA SER A 479 -10.46 -0.10 -15.05
C SER A 479 -9.22 0.79 -15.07
N GLN A 480 -9.31 2.00 -15.64
CA GLN A 480 -8.19 2.95 -15.67
C GLN A 480 -7.77 3.42 -14.27
N PHE A 481 -8.70 3.53 -13.33
CA PHE A 481 -8.38 3.93 -11.95
C PHE A 481 -7.38 2.99 -11.27
N PRO A 482 -7.70 1.69 -11.05
CA PRO A 482 -6.74 0.80 -10.40
C PRO A 482 -5.43 0.69 -11.19
N LYS A 483 -5.48 0.67 -12.53
CA LYS A 483 -4.26 0.65 -13.36
C LYS A 483 -3.34 1.85 -13.09
N ARG A 484 -3.88 3.08 -13.14
CA ARG A 484 -3.11 4.30 -12.92
C ARG A 484 -2.66 4.45 -11.46
N MET A 485 -3.52 4.10 -10.50
CA MET A 485 -3.15 4.11 -9.09
C MET A 485 -2.01 3.15 -8.80
N MET A 486 -2.08 1.90 -9.28
CA MET A 486 -1.03 0.89 -9.08
C MET A 486 0.27 1.29 -9.77
N TYR A 487 0.19 1.79 -11.00
CA TYR A 487 1.34 2.31 -11.72
C TYR A 487 2.01 3.45 -10.95
N ASN A 488 1.24 4.44 -10.49
CA ASN A 488 1.80 5.56 -9.73
C ASN A 488 2.40 5.10 -8.41
N ALA A 489 1.70 4.22 -7.68
CA ALA A 489 2.15 3.69 -6.39
C ALA A 489 3.51 2.99 -6.52
N THR A 490 3.67 2.13 -7.52
CA THR A 490 4.92 1.38 -7.76
C THR A 490 6.02 2.24 -8.36
N THR A 491 5.68 3.15 -9.28
CA THR A 491 6.69 3.93 -10.04
C THR A 491 7.19 5.16 -9.28
N PHE A 492 6.31 5.86 -8.57
CA PHE A 492 6.64 7.16 -7.95
C PHE A 492 6.69 7.12 -6.42
N TYR A 493 6.07 6.11 -5.80
CA TYR A 493 5.92 6.06 -4.35
C TYR A 493 6.53 4.82 -3.69
N ASP A 494 7.25 3.99 -4.47
CA ASP A 494 7.94 2.77 -4.01
C ASP A 494 7.05 1.84 -3.19
N ALA A 495 5.76 1.78 -3.56
CA ALA A 495 4.78 0.96 -2.89
C ALA A 495 4.93 -0.50 -3.33
N ARG A 496 5.11 -1.41 -2.37
CA ARG A 496 5.03 -2.86 -2.63
C ARG A 496 3.58 -3.27 -2.77
N LEU A 497 3.25 -3.94 -3.87
CA LEU A 497 1.91 -4.45 -4.15
C LEU A 497 1.94 -5.98 -4.17
N TYR A 498 1.14 -6.61 -3.32
CA TYR A 498 0.91 -8.05 -3.33
C TYR A 498 -0.42 -8.32 -4.02
N LEU A 499 -0.37 -8.79 -5.27
CA LEU A 499 -1.55 -9.06 -6.08
C LEU A 499 -1.89 -10.55 -6.05
N ASN A 500 -3.18 -10.87 -6.14
CA ASN A 500 -3.70 -12.23 -6.10
C ASN A 500 -3.30 -12.99 -4.82
N GLU A 501 -3.33 -12.29 -3.69
CA GLU A 501 -2.78 -12.78 -2.42
C GLU A 501 -3.85 -12.89 -1.35
N GLU A 502 -4.65 -13.95 -1.37
CA GLU A 502 -5.83 -14.08 -0.49
C GLU A 502 -5.46 -13.94 0.99
N ILE A 503 -6.14 -13.02 1.69
CA ILE A 503 -6.00 -12.85 3.15
C ILE A 503 -6.79 -13.96 3.83
N LEU A 504 -6.10 -14.75 4.66
CA LEU A 504 -6.62 -15.88 5.42
C LEU A 504 -7.01 -15.49 6.84
N SER A 505 -6.16 -14.71 7.53
CA SER A 505 -6.46 -14.21 8.87
C SER A 505 -5.94 -12.81 9.13
N ILE A 506 -6.61 -12.12 10.06
CA ILE A 506 -6.14 -10.88 10.66
C ILE A 506 -6.28 -11.01 12.17
N ASP A 507 -5.15 -10.97 12.86
CA ASP A 507 -5.04 -11.23 14.29
C ASP A 507 -4.38 -10.06 15.00
N ASP A 508 -4.78 -9.87 16.26
CA ASP A 508 -4.05 -9.03 17.19
C ASP A 508 -2.86 -9.77 17.79
N ILE A 509 -1.82 -9.00 18.14
CA ILE A 509 -0.59 -9.53 18.75
C ILE A 509 -0.46 -8.90 20.14
N PRO A 510 -0.84 -9.62 21.20
CA PRO A 510 -0.75 -9.11 22.57
C PRO A 510 0.70 -8.72 22.93
N ASN A 511 0.86 -7.62 23.67
CA ASN A 511 2.15 -7.16 24.23
C ASN A 511 3.22 -6.70 23.21
N GLN A 512 2.89 -6.53 21.92
CA GLN A 512 3.79 -5.93 20.93
C GLN A 512 3.37 -4.51 20.53
N ASN A 513 4.01 -3.50 21.13
CA ASN A 513 3.72 -2.08 20.84
C ASN A 513 4.07 -1.62 19.41
N CYS A 514 4.88 -2.38 18.68
CA CYS A 514 5.38 -1.97 17.36
C CYS A 514 4.55 -2.52 16.20
N TYR A 515 3.92 -3.69 16.32
CA TYR A 515 2.99 -4.22 15.32
C TYR A 515 1.86 -4.89 16.07
N PRO A 516 0.74 -4.21 16.29
CA PRO A 516 -0.39 -4.84 16.95
C PRO A 516 -1.07 -5.86 16.05
N PHE A 517 -0.73 -5.94 14.76
CA PHE A 517 -1.44 -6.74 13.77
C PHE A 517 -0.57 -7.81 13.10
N ALA A 518 -1.13 -9.01 12.99
CA ALA A 518 -0.70 -10.08 12.11
C ALA A 518 -1.71 -10.21 10.97
N ILE A 519 -1.24 -10.32 9.73
CA ILE A 519 -2.06 -10.60 8.57
C ILE A 519 -1.45 -11.82 7.90
N GLU A 520 -2.21 -12.90 7.88
CA GLU A 520 -1.82 -14.14 7.27
C GLU A 520 -2.49 -14.24 5.91
N THR A 521 -1.69 -14.51 4.88
CA THR A 521 -2.15 -14.66 3.49
C THR A 521 -1.76 -16.05 2.96
N THR A 522 -2.12 -16.39 1.72
CA THR A 522 -1.74 -17.66 1.10
C THR A 522 -0.24 -17.91 1.02
N ARG A 523 0.55 -16.86 0.79
CA ARG A 523 2.01 -16.91 0.59
C ARG A 523 2.79 -16.08 1.60
N TYR A 524 2.16 -15.18 2.35
CA TYR A 524 2.89 -14.31 3.27
C TYR A 524 2.32 -14.27 4.69
N SER A 525 3.22 -14.12 5.66
CA SER A 525 2.92 -13.66 7.01
C SER A 525 3.38 -12.22 7.16
N ILE A 526 2.44 -11.32 7.46
CA ILE A 526 2.68 -9.87 7.45
C ILE A 526 2.45 -9.31 8.85
N ARG A 527 3.42 -8.55 9.35
CA ARG A 527 3.25 -7.76 10.58
C ARG A 527 3.03 -6.31 10.21
N ALA A 528 1.98 -5.69 10.76
CA ALA A 528 1.61 -4.32 10.42
C ALA A 528 1.45 -3.43 11.67
N GLN A 529 1.92 -2.19 11.54
CA GLN A 529 1.70 -1.13 12.52
C GLN A 529 0.28 -0.57 12.45
N GLN A 530 -0.21 -0.46 11.22
CA GLN A 530 -1.46 0.18 10.85
C GLN A 530 -2.12 -0.65 9.75
N ILE A 531 -3.44 -0.76 9.79
CA ILE A 531 -4.25 -1.41 8.78
C ILE A 531 -5.31 -0.41 8.31
N ILE A 532 -5.34 -0.19 7.00
CA ILE A 532 -6.48 0.40 6.31
C ILE A 532 -7.10 -0.73 5.49
N ALA A 533 -8.19 -1.30 5.98
CA ALA A 533 -8.81 -2.46 5.36
C ALA A 533 -9.86 -2.02 4.35
N ALA A 534 -9.52 -2.14 3.06
CA ALA A 534 -10.44 -1.94 1.94
C ALA A 534 -11.17 -3.24 1.57
N ILE A 535 -11.87 -3.84 2.53
CA ILE A 535 -12.48 -5.17 2.42
C ILE A 535 -13.99 -5.04 2.68
N ASP A 536 -14.81 -5.47 1.73
CA ASP A 536 -16.26 -5.43 1.87
C ASP A 536 -16.78 -6.51 2.86
N PRO A 537 -17.98 -6.35 3.42
CA PRO A 537 -18.54 -7.27 4.42
C PRO A 537 -18.59 -8.74 4.02
N LEU A 538 -18.69 -9.07 2.72
CA LEU A 538 -18.66 -10.45 2.26
C LEU A 538 -17.24 -11.00 2.23
N GLY A 539 -16.27 -10.19 1.82
CA GLY A 539 -14.84 -10.53 1.89
C GLY A 539 -14.40 -10.86 3.32
N TRP A 540 -14.92 -10.16 4.32
CA TRP A 540 -14.64 -10.48 5.73
C TRP A 540 -15.12 -11.87 6.17
N GLN A 541 -16.12 -12.47 5.52
CA GLN A 541 -16.67 -13.76 5.93
C GLN A 541 -15.66 -14.91 5.79
N SER A 542 -14.75 -14.84 4.80
CA SER A 542 -13.70 -15.84 4.61
C SER A 542 -12.46 -15.59 5.47
N ILE A 543 -12.32 -14.38 6.04
CA ILE A 543 -11.16 -14.00 6.85
C ILE A 543 -11.38 -14.44 8.31
N THR A 544 -10.39 -15.13 8.86
CA THR A 544 -10.37 -15.62 10.25
C THR A 544 -9.49 -14.73 11.14
N GLY A 545 -9.36 -15.09 12.42
CA GLY A 545 -8.50 -14.39 13.37
C GLY A 545 -9.24 -13.46 14.34
N SER A 546 -8.56 -13.04 15.40
CA SER A 546 -9.18 -12.31 16.52
C SER A 546 -9.80 -10.98 16.09
N ILE A 547 -9.09 -10.18 15.28
CA ILE A 547 -9.59 -8.90 14.76
C ILE A 547 -10.76 -9.11 13.80
N ALA A 548 -10.65 -10.09 12.91
CA ALA A 548 -11.73 -10.40 11.99
C ALA A 548 -13.00 -10.82 12.73
N ASN A 549 -12.87 -11.61 13.80
CA ASN A 549 -14.00 -12.04 14.62
C ASN A 549 -14.65 -10.88 15.37
N ASP A 550 -13.85 -9.95 15.92
CA ASP A 550 -14.38 -8.77 16.61
C ASP A 550 -15.10 -7.82 15.65
N ILE A 551 -14.58 -7.62 14.43
CA ILE A 551 -15.26 -6.83 13.40
C ILE A 551 -16.58 -7.49 13.02
N LYS A 552 -16.59 -8.80 12.72
CA LYS A 552 -17.79 -9.54 12.29
C LYS A 552 -18.89 -9.64 13.35
N SER A 553 -18.51 -9.65 14.62
CA SER A 553 -19.46 -9.71 15.75
C SER A 553 -20.04 -8.36 16.13
N ASN A 554 -19.51 -7.26 15.59
CA ASN A 554 -19.99 -5.92 15.90
C ASN A 554 -21.38 -5.66 15.28
N GLU A 555 -22.29 -5.07 16.04
CA GLU A 555 -23.64 -4.73 15.59
C GLU A 555 -23.66 -3.81 14.35
N HIS A 556 -22.70 -2.88 14.24
CA HIS A 556 -22.56 -1.96 13.11
C HIS A 556 -22.18 -2.72 11.83
N PHE A 557 -21.33 -3.73 11.95
CA PHE A 557 -20.98 -4.59 10.83
C PHE A 557 -22.18 -5.45 10.40
N GLN A 558 -22.88 -6.06 11.36
CA GLN A 558 -24.02 -6.94 11.13
C GLN A 558 -25.25 -6.21 10.54
N SER A 559 -25.37 -4.91 10.77
CA SER A 559 -26.45 -4.12 10.21
C SER A 559 -26.25 -3.77 8.72
N ILE A 560 -25.05 -4.01 8.16
CA ILE A 560 -24.78 -3.78 6.74
C ILE A 560 -25.34 -4.93 5.91
N LEU A 561 -26.30 -4.59 5.03
CA LEU A 561 -26.93 -5.50 4.09
C LEU A 561 -26.26 -5.40 2.70
N PRO A 562 -25.48 -6.39 2.26
CA PRO A 562 -25.00 -6.47 0.89
C PRO A 562 -26.13 -6.84 -0.08
N ILE A 563 -26.17 -6.18 -1.23
CA ILE A 563 -27.16 -6.43 -2.29
C ILE A 563 -26.52 -7.20 -3.43
N LYS A 564 -26.98 -8.43 -3.63
CA LYS A 564 -26.60 -9.24 -4.78
C LYS A 564 -27.14 -8.64 -6.08
N THR A 565 -26.29 -8.60 -7.10
CA THR A 565 -26.60 -8.11 -8.44
C THR A 565 -26.05 -9.04 -9.51
N VAL A 566 -26.76 -9.21 -10.62
CA VAL A 566 -26.28 -9.90 -11.81
C VAL A 566 -26.15 -8.91 -12.96
N THR A 567 -25.03 -9.01 -13.66
CA THR A 567 -24.79 -8.28 -14.90
C THR A 567 -24.52 -9.22 -16.06
N ILE A 568 -25.17 -8.97 -17.20
CA ILE A 568 -25.01 -9.72 -18.44
C ILE A 568 -24.74 -8.73 -19.57
N GLN A 569 -23.63 -8.93 -20.26
CA GLN A 569 -23.21 -8.16 -21.42
C GLN A 569 -23.22 -9.07 -22.64
N CYS A 570 -23.92 -8.65 -23.70
CA CYS A 570 -23.96 -9.36 -24.98
C CYS A 570 -23.29 -8.54 -26.07
N TYR A 571 -22.60 -9.22 -26.97
CA TYR A 571 -22.02 -8.68 -28.19
C TYR A 571 -22.76 -9.30 -29.38
N TRP A 572 -22.96 -8.52 -30.44
CA TRP A 572 -23.81 -8.90 -31.56
C TRP A 572 -23.07 -8.77 -32.89
N PRO A 573 -23.47 -9.52 -33.93
CA PRO A 573 -22.86 -9.40 -35.26
C PRO A 573 -23.02 -7.98 -35.84
N HIS A 574 -24.17 -7.34 -35.58
CA HIS A 574 -24.50 -5.98 -35.99
C HIS A 574 -25.50 -5.35 -35.01
N ARG A 575 -25.78 -4.05 -35.18
CA ARG A 575 -26.60 -3.23 -34.27
C ARG A 575 -28.10 -3.28 -34.63
N TRP A 576 -28.69 -4.48 -34.59
CA TRP A 576 -30.09 -4.74 -34.95
C TRP A 576 -31.12 -3.82 -34.25
N TRP A 577 -30.80 -3.31 -33.06
CA TRP A 577 -31.70 -2.41 -32.32
C TRP A 577 -31.89 -1.05 -33.01
N GLU A 578 -30.95 -0.62 -33.86
CA GLU A 578 -31.07 0.62 -34.64
C GLU A 578 -32.01 0.47 -35.83
N GLU A 579 -32.43 -0.76 -36.15
CA GLU A 579 -33.39 -1.06 -37.22
C GLU A 579 -34.84 -0.99 -36.74
N SER A 580 -35.06 -0.82 -35.43
CA SER A 580 -36.40 -0.69 -34.85
C SER A 580 -37.04 0.61 -35.31
N LYS A 581 -38.18 0.49 -36.00
CA LYS A 581 -39.03 1.61 -36.43
C LYS A 581 -39.83 2.17 -35.26
N ILE A 582 -40.07 1.37 -34.22
CA ILE A 582 -40.78 1.80 -33.01
C ILE A 582 -39.91 2.75 -32.18
N TYR A 583 -38.63 2.43 -31.97
CA TYR A 583 -37.78 3.18 -31.05
C TYR A 583 -36.66 4.00 -31.71
N GLY A 584 -36.35 3.73 -32.98
CA GLY A 584 -35.27 4.42 -33.71
C GLY A 584 -33.86 4.09 -33.19
N SER A 585 -32.86 4.85 -33.65
CA SER A 585 -31.44 4.59 -33.38
C SER A 585 -30.88 5.22 -32.10
N ASP A 586 -31.65 6.07 -31.41
CA ASP A 586 -31.18 6.89 -30.27
C ASP A 586 -31.52 6.30 -28.89
N VAL A 587 -31.95 5.03 -28.82
CA VAL A 587 -32.23 4.36 -27.54
C VAL A 587 -30.93 4.14 -26.76
N ASP A 588 -30.85 4.74 -25.56
CA ASP A 588 -29.70 4.58 -24.66
C ASP A 588 -29.99 3.61 -23.51
N ARG A 589 -31.23 3.56 -23.02
CA ARG A 589 -31.61 2.73 -21.88
C ARG A 589 -33.01 2.17 -21.98
N ILE A 590 -33.20 1.03 -21.34
CA ILE A 590 -34.50 0.37 -21.18
C ILE A 590 -34.66 -0.02 -19.72
N TRP A 591 -35.80 0.31 -19.13
CA TRP A 591 -36.21 -0.09 -17.79
C TRP A 591 -37.46 -0.94 -17.89
N THR A 592 -37.42 -2.16 -17.38
CA THR A 592 -38.57 -3.06 -17.46
C THR A 592 -38.65 -3.96 -16.25
N ARG A 593 -39.85 -4.29 -15.80
CA ARG A 593 -40.09 -5.38 -14.83
C ARG A 593 -40.55 -6.67 -15.50
N GLN A 594 -40.77 -6.63 -16.81
CA GLN A 594 -41.22 -7.78 -17.57
C GLN A 594 -40.03 -8.59 -18.02
N ASN A 595 -40.19 -9.92 -17.99
CA ASN A 595 -39.22 -10.87 -18.53
C ASN A 595 -37.79 -10.68 -17.99
N CYS A 596 -37.67 -10.21 -16.75
CA CYS A 596 -36.43 -10.20 -15.97
C CYS A 596 -35.23 -9.43 -16.54
N ILE A 597 -35.39 -8.59 -17.57
CA ILE A 597 -34.28 -7.77 -18.11
C ILE A 597 -33.85 -6.68 -17.10
N THR A 598 -34.78 -6.16 -16.29
CA THR A 598 -34.60 -5.10 -15.29
C THR A 598 -34.11 -3.77 -15.87
N ILE A 599 -32.85 -3.72 -16.33
CA ILE A 599 -32.23 -2.58 -17.02
C ILE A 599 -31.38 -3.11 -18.17
N ALA A 600 -31.58 -2.54 -19.36
CA ALA A 600 -30.65 -2.67 -20.48
C ALA A 600 -30.00 -1.31 -20.79
N GLU A 601 -28.68 -1.29 -21.00
CA GLU A 601 -27.91 -0.11 -21.40
C GLU A 601 -27.33 -0.34 -22.81
N ILE A 602 -27.67 0.55 -23.73
CA ILE A 602 -27.25 0.56 -25.14
C ILE A 602 -26.30 1.74 -25.33
N PHE A 603 -25.06 1.48 -25.71
CA PHE A 603 -24.03 2.52 -25.82
C PHE A 603 -24.08 3.20 -27.19
N SER A 604 -25.12 4.01 -27.43
CA SER A 604 -25.34 4.65 -28.74
C SER A 604 -24.39 5.82 -29.01
N GLN A 605 -23.99 6.56 -27.96
CA GLN A 605 -23.26 7.84 -28.08
C GLN A 605 -21.76 7.80 -27.77
N ARG A 606 -21.17 6.63 -27.55
CA ARG A 606 -19.73 6.52 -27.26
C ARG A 606 -18.99 6.03 -28.49
N PRO A 607 -18.26 6.87 -29.24
CA PRO A 607 -17.56 6.44 -30.44
C PRO A 607 -16.72 5.19 -30.19
N GLU A 608 -16.00 5.15 -29.07
CA GLU A 608 -15.08 4.07 -28.70
C GLU A 608 -15.79 2.75 -28.30
N GLN A 609 -17.05 2.82 -27.87
CA GLN A 609 -17.85 1.63 -27.50
C GLN A 609 -18.89 1.26 -28.57
N ARG A 610 -19.23 2.20 -29.47
CA ARG A 610 -20.22 2.01 -30.54
C ARG A 610 -19.82 0.89 -31.50
N PHE A 611 -18.52 0.76 -31.79
CA PHE A 611 -17.94 -0.29 -32.64
C PHE A 611 -17.97 -1.70 -32.04
N GLN A 612 -18.27 -1.83 -30.75
CA GLN A 612 -18.26 -3.14 -30.08
C GLN A 612 -19.55 -3.94 -30.30
N ASN A 613 -20.58 -3.34 -30.90
CA ASN A 613 -21.91 -3.95 -31.08
C ASN A 613 -22.40 -4.61 -29.78
N ALA A 614 -22.24 -3.93 -28.64
CA ALA A 614 -22.45 -4.51 -27.32
C ALA A 614 -23.61 -3.84 -26.58
N ILE A 615 -24.44 -4.64 -25.92
CA ILE A 615 -25.52 -4.20 -25.02
C ILE A 615 -25.29 -4.83 -23.64
N ARG A 616 -25.32 -4.00 -22.59
CA ARG A 616 -25.46 -4.53 -21.23
C ARG A 616 -26.92 -4.85 -21.05
N ILE A 617 -27.29 -6.11 -21.23
CA ILE A 617 -28.69 -6.48 -21.36
C ILE A 617 -29.37 -6.68 -20.02
N VAL A 618 -28.64 -7.15 -19.02
CA VAL A 618 -29.17 -7.29 -17.66
C VAL A 618 -28.26 -6.54 -16.71
N TYR A 619 -28.88 -5.66 -15.94
CA TYR A 619 -28.39 -5.20 -14.65
C TYR A 619 -29.54 -5.41 -13.66
N ASP A 620 -29.49 -6.51 -12.91
CA ASP A 620 -30.58 -6.91 -12.02
C ASP A 620 -30.12 -7.09 -10.58
N ASP A 621 -30.70 -6.29 -9.70
CA ASP A 621 -30.53 -6.30 -8.25
C ASP A 621 -31.84 -6.67 -7.53
N GLY A 622 -32.83 -7.17 -8.28
CA GLY A 622 -34.23 -7.30 -7.89
C GLY A 622 -34.69 -8.73 -7.61
N GLN A 623 -35.88 -9.06 -8.10
CA GLN A 623 -36.53 -10.37 -7.89
C GLN A 623 -35.98 -11.47 -8.81
N CYS A 624 -35.44 -11.11 -9.98
CA CYS A 624 -34.94 -12.08 -10.95
C CYS A 624 -33.46 -12.44 -10.77
N VAL A 625 -32.79 -11.86 -9.76
CA VAL A 625 -31.35 -12.01 -9.57
C VAL A 625 -30.96 -13.47 -9.33
N GLU A 626 -31.81 -14.24 -8.63
CA GLU A 626 -31.61 -15.68 -8.40
C GLU A 626 -31.87 -16.51 -9.66
N MET A 627 -32.87 -16.13 -10.46
CA MET A 627 -33.12 -16.77 -11.76
C MET A 627 -31.90 -16.64 -12.66
N TRP A 628 -31.37 -15.41 -12.82
CA TRP A 628 -30.18 -15.20 -13.63
C TRP A 628 -28.94 -15.89 -13.05
N SER A 629 -28.77 -15.89 -11.73
CA SER A 629 -27.68 -16.62 -11.08
C SER A 629 -27.74 -18.12 -11.38
N ALA A 630 -28.94 -18.70 -11.32
CA ALA A 630 -29.16 -20.12 -11.63
C ALA A 630 -28.89 -20.42 -13.10
N LEU A 631 -29.31 -19.57 -14.04
CA LEU A 631 -29.02 -19.73 -15.47
C LEU A 631 -27.53 -19.63 -15.78
N ILE A 632 -26.81 -18.70 -15.13
CA ILE A 632 -25.36 -18.53 -15.28
C ILE A 632 -24.58 -19.75 -14.75
N ALA A 633 -25.06 -20.39 -13.69
CA ALA A 633 -24.39 -21.54 -13.08
C ALA A 633 -24.53 -22.85 -13.89
N ARG A 634 -25.41 -22.91 -14.88
CA ARG A 634 -25.59 -24.11 -15.73
C ARG A 634 -24.43 -24.28 -16.71
N SER A 635 -24.08 -25.53 -17.03
CA SER A 635 -22.96 -25.85 -17.91
C SER A 635 -23.18 -25.48 -19.38
N SER A 636 -24.44 -25.36 -19.83
CA SER A 636 -24.80 -24.91 -21.18
C SER A 636 -25.31 -23.47 -21.14
N GLN A 637 -24.80 -22.60 -22.02
CA GLN A 637 -25.26 -21.22 -22.17
C GLN A 637 -26.58 -21.10 -22.96
N GLU A 638 -27.13 -22.19 -23.49
CA GLU A 638 -28.32 -22.14 -24.36
C GLU A 638 -29.57 -21.61 -23.64
N ASP A 639 -29.83 -22.06 -22.41
CA ASP A 639 -30.97 -21.55 -21.63
C ASP A 639 -30.83 -20.05 -21.33
N LEU A 640 -29.60 -19.61 -21.04
CA LEU A 640 -29.28 -18.20 -20.80
C LEU A 640 -29.51 -17.38 -22.07
N ILE A 641 -29.05 -17.85 -23.23
CA ILE A 641 -29.24 -17.20 -24.53
C ILE A 641 -30.73 -17.10 -24.86
N ASN A 642 -31.47 -18.21 -24.71
CA ASN A 642 -32.90 -18.24 -25.01
C ASN A 642 -33.69 -17.28 -24.13
N GLU A 643 -33.36 -17.18 -22.84
CA GLU A 643 -34.02 -16.23 -21.93
C GLU A 643 -33.69 -14.77 -22.27
N ILE A 644 -32.44 -14.48 -22.64
CA ILE A 644 -32.04 -13.14 -23.13
C ILE A 644 -32.80 -12.77 -24.40
N LEU A 645 -32.85 -13.67 -25.39
CA LEU A 645 -33.54 -13.44 -26.66
C LEU A 645 -35.05 -13.27 -26.43
N ARG A 646 -35.66 -14.10 -25.58
CA ARG A 646 -37.09 -14.00 -25.21
C ARG A 646 -37.41 -12.66 -24.58
N GLY A 647 -36.60 -12.22 -23.61
CA GLY A 647 -36.78 -10.92 -22.96
C GLY A 647 -36.63 -9.77 -23.95
N LEU A 648 -35.59 -9.79 -24.77
CA LEU A 648 -35.32 -8.74 -25.75
C LEU A 648 -36.40 -8.64 -26.83
N GLN A 649 -36.83 -9.78 -27.36
CA GLN A 649 -37.87 -9.85 -28.38
C GLN A 649 -39.23 -9.36 -27.87
N SER A 650 -39.49 -9.48 -26.56
CA SER A 650 -40.69 -8.91 -25.94
C SER A 650 -40.70 -7.37 -25.89
N ILE A 651 -39.52 -6.74 -26.01
CA ILE A 651 -39.37 -5.29 -25.99
C ILE A 651 -39.30 -4.76 -27.42
N PHE A 652 -38.45 -5.35 -28.24
CA PHE A 652 -38.25 -5.01 -29.65
C PHE A 652 -39.06 -5.94 -30.53
N THR A 653 -40.36 -5.66 -30.65
CA THR A 653 -41.32 -6.52 -31.35
C THR A 653 -41.26 -6.40 -32.87
N ASP A 654 -40.58 -5.39 -33.40
CA ASP A 654 -40.55 -5.03 -34.82
C ASP A 654 -39.25 -5.40 -35.56
N VAL A 655 -38.29 -6.02 -34.85
CA VAL A 655 -37.00 -6.47 -35.41
C VAL A 655 -36.74 -7.93 -35.04
N SER A 656 -36.00 -8.62 -35.89
CA SER A 656 -35.55 -9.99 -35.62
C SER A 656 -34.21 -9.99 -34.91
N ILE A 657 -34.17 -10.54 -33.70
CA ILE A 657 -32.98 -10.52 -32.86
C ILE A 657 -32.17 -11.80 -33.12
N GLN A 658 -31.00 -11.64 -33.73
CA GLN A 658 -30.07 -12.74 -33.97
C GLN A 658 -29.44 -13.23 -32.67
N ARG A 659 -28.72 -14.36 -32.68
CA ARG A 659 -27.95 -14.83 -31.52
C ARG A 659 -26.77 -13.91 -31.20
N PRO A 660 -26.41 -13.73 -29.91
CA PRO A 660 -25.21 -12.98 -29.55
C PRO A 660 -23.96 -13.76 -29.94
N THR A 661 -22.93 -13.04 -30.39
CA THR A 661 -21.62 -13.61 -30.73
C THR A 661 -20.78 -13.93 -29.49
N LYS A 662 -20.97 -13.15 -28.42
CA LYS A 662 -20.26 -13.31 -27.16
C LYS A 662 -21.12 -12.84 -25.99
N ILE A 663 -21.07 -13.58 -24.90
CA ILE A 663 -21.72 -13.21 -23.64
C ILE A 663 -20.67 -13.14 -22.54
N PHE A 664 -20.72 -12.08 -21.74
CA PHE A 664 -20.01 -11.99 -20.48
C PHE A 664 -21.02 -11.83 -19.35
N THR A 665 -20.86 -12.64 -18.31
CA THR A 665 -21.72 -12.61 -17.13
C THR A 665 -20.88 -12.33 -15.90
N LYS A 666 -21.49 -11.64 -14.93
CA LYS A 666 -20.88 -11.44 -13.62
C LYS A 666 -21.94 -11.38 -12.54
N ILE A 667 -21.79 -12.24 -11.55
CA ILE A 667 -22.55 -12.23 -10.30
C ILE A 667 -21.73 -11.43 -9.28
N TRP A 668 -22.33 -10.39 -8.73
CA TRP A 668 -21.80 -9.55 -7.67
C TRP A 668 -22.56 -9.86 -6.40
N GLN A 669 -21.91 -10.49 -5.41
CA GLN A 669 -22.60 -10.91 -4.19
C GLN A 669 -22.98 -9.71 -3.29
N GLY A 670 -22.23 -8.61 -3.36
CA GLY A 670 -22.54 -7.34 -2.69
C GLY A 670 -22.20 -6.19 -3.63
N ASP A 671 -23.06 -5.91 -4.60
CA ASP A 671 -22.85 -4.80 -5.54
C ASP A 671 -23.16 -3.42 -4.93
N TRP A 672 -24.00 -3.40 -3.90
CA TRP A 672 -24.36 -2.23 -3.11
C TRP A 672 -24.50 -2.64 -1.65
N HIS A 673 -24.49 -1.66 -0.77
CA HIS A 673 -24.66 -1.88 0.67
C HIS A 673 -25.74 -0.94 1.19
N PHE A 674 -26.65 -1.46 2.00
CA PHE A 674 -27.66 -0.71 2.72
C PHE A 674 -27.65 -1.10 4.20
N GLN A 675 -28.52 -0.50 5.00
CA GLN A 675 -28.83 -1.00 6.34
C GLN A 675 -29.97 -2.02 6.28
N THR A 676 -29.85 -3.10 7.06
CA THR A 676 -30.91 -4.09 7.23
C THR A 676 -32.19 -3.45 7.75
N ALA A 677 -33.34 -3.95 7.29
CA ALA A 677 -34.63 -3.60 7.87
C ALA A 677 -34.61 -3.69 9.41
N ASN A 678 -35.32 -2.78 10.08
CA ASN A 678 -35.38 -2.64 11.55
C ASN A 678 -34.06 -2.26 12.27
N SER A 679 -32.94 -2.09 11.56
CA SER A 679 -31.72 -1.54 12.18
C SER A 679 -31.98 -0.16 12.78
N HIS A 680 -31.45 0.11 13.98
CA HIS A 680 -31.47 1.45 14.56
C HIS A 680 -30.15 2.22 14.32
N ILE A 681 -29.24 1.62 13.55
CA ILE A 681 -27.93 2.18 13.24
C ILE A 681 -28.03 3.07 11.98
N THR A 682 -27.59 4.31 12.12
CA THR A 682 -27.53 5.31 11.04
C THR A 682 -26.31 5.12 10.15
N ASN A 683 -26.32 5.67 8.93
CA ASN A 683 -25.17 5.60 8.05
C ASN A 683 -23.97 6.36 8.64
N ARG A 684 -24.22 7.45 9.37
CA ARG A 684 -23.18 8.20 10.10
C ARG A 684 -22.51 7.37 11.19
N GLN A 685 -23.29 6.57 11.93
CA GLN A 685 -22.74 5.67 12.94
C GLN A 685 -21.86 4.60 12.31
N ILE A 686 -22.25 4.03 11.16
CA ILE A 686 -21.40 3.10 10.40
C ILE A 686 -20.06 3.73 10.03
N LEU A 687 -20.08 4.95 9.47
CA LEU A 687 -18.85 5.66 9.12
C LEU A 687 -17.98 5.92 10.36
N SER A 688 -18.58 6.40 11.45
CA SER A 688 -17.86 6.70 12.68
C SER A 688 -17.22 5.46 13.30
N TRP A 689 -17.94 4.34 13.29
CA TRP A 689 -17.44 3.04 13.72
C TRP A 689 -16.31 2.55 12.81
N ALA A 690 -16.47 2.61 11.48
CA ALA A 690 -15.46 2.18 10.52
C ALA A 690 -14.12 2.92 10.65
N LEU A 691 -14.13 4.18 11.11
CA LEU A 691 -12.92 4.97 11.37
C LEU A 691 -12.15 4.50 12.62
N ASN A 692 -12.80 3.82 13.55
CA ASN A 692 -12.17 3.28 14.76
C ASN A 692 -12.94 2.02 15.24
N PRO A 693 -12.88 0.91 14.48
CA PRO A 693 -13.79 -0.22 14.67
C PRO A 693 -13.52 -0.99 15.96
N LEU A 694 -12.30 -0.89 16.50
CA LEU A 694 -11.84 -1.57 17.71
C LEU A 694 -11.14 -0.56 18.64
N PRO A 695 -11.85 0.02 19.62
CA PRO A 695 -11.32 1.08 20.49
C PRO A 695 -10.11 0.73 21.35
N ARG A 696 -9.74 -0.56 21.42
CA ARG A 696 -8.52 -1.01 22.11
C ARG A 696 -7.22 -0.62 21.38
N PHE A 697 -7.32 -0.24 20.11
CA PHE A 697 -6.21 0.29 19.33
C PHE A 697 -6.28 1.82 19.26
N ASN A 698 -5.15 2.46 19.00
CA ASN A 698 -5.14 3.88 18.71
C ASN A 698 -5.92 4.15 17.43
N ARG A 699 -6.56 5.31 17.38
CA ARG A 699 -7.37 5.80 16.26
C ARG A 699 -6.67 5.72 14.88
N ASN A 700 -5.35 5.87 14.85
CA ASN A 700 -4.54 5.80 13.64
C ASN A 700 -3.99 4.40 13.32
N GLN A 701 -4.45 3.34 14.00
CA GLN A 701 -3.93 1.97 13.80
C GLN A 701 -4.85 1.09 12.96
N LEU A 702 -6.17 1.21 13.07
CA LEU A 702 -7.09 0.37 12.29
C LEU A 702 -8.26 1.20 11.78
N SER A 703 -8.51 1.14 10.48
CA SER A 703 -9.71 1.71 9.87
C SER A 703 -10.24 0.80 8.77
N LEU A 704 -11.56 0.84 8.57
CA LEU A 704 -12.25 0.16 7.48
C LEU A 704 -12.66 1.21 6.45
N VAL A 705 -12.33 0.96 5.17
CA VAL A 705 -12.66 1.85 4.07
C VAL A 705 -13.30 1.06 2.94
N GLY A 706 -14.06 1.73 2.10
CA GLY A 706 -14.83 1.11 1.04
C GLY A 706 -16.29 1.57 1.04
N GLU A 707 -16.99 1.21 -0.01
CA GLU A 707 -18.39 1.61 -0.24
C GLU A 707 -19.35 1.19 0.88
N ALA A 708 -19.08 0.07 1.54
CA ALA A 708 -19.89 -0.44 2.65
C ALA A 708 -19.81 0.43 3.92
N PHE A 709 -18.77 1.25 4.04
CA PHE A 709 -18.48 2.03 5.24
C PHE A 709 -18.80 3.53 5.07
N TYR A 710 -19.31 3.94 3.91
CA TYR A 710 -19.84 5.28 3.64
C TYR A 710 -21.20 5.18 2.94
N LEU A 711 -22.21 4.72 3.69
CA LEU A 711 -23.53 4.37 3.16
C LEU A 711 -24.39 5.57 2.77
N ASN A 712 -24.06 6.78 3.25
CA ASN A 712 -24.68 8.03 2.79
C ASN A 712 -24.43 8.29 1.30
N ARG A 713 -23.54 7.52 0.67
CA ARG A 713 -23.32 7.57 -0.76
C ARG A 713 -22.82 6.26 -1.32
N ALA A 714 -23.58 5.17 -1.20
CA ALA A 714 -23.21 3.80 -1.59
C ALA A 714 -22.93 3.55 -3.10
N ILE A 715 -22.69 4.59 -3.92
CA ILE A 715 -22.39 4.42 -5.34
C ILE A 715 -20.90 4.14 -5.58
N TRP A 716 -20.60 2.92 -6.03
CA TRP A 716 -19.35 2.46 -6.66
C TRP A 716 -18.07 3.15 -6.12
N THR A 717 -17.25 3.73 -6.99
CA THR A 717 -15.90 4.24 -6.67
C THR A 717 -15.93 5.43 -5.73
N GLU A 718 -17.00 6.22 -5.73
CA GLU A 718 -17.00 7.48 -4.99
C GLU A 718 -17.15 7.28 -3.49
N ALA A 719 -18.03 6.35 -3.09
CA ALA A 719 -18.16 5.93 -1.70
C ALA A 719 -16.81 5.48 -1.12
N ALA A 720 -16.10 4.64 -1.88
CA ALA A 720 -14.79 4.12 -1.52
C ALA A 720 -13.75 5.26 -1.42
N VAL A 721 -13.72 6.18 -2.38
CA VAL A 721 -12.84 7.36 -2.34
C VAL A 721 -13.13 8.22 -1.11
N LYS A 722 -14.39 8.53 -0.83
CA LYS A 722 -14.79 9.36 0.32
C LYS A 722 -14.41 8.72 1.65
N SER A 723 -14.74 7.45 1.87
CA SER A 723 -14.32 6.71 3.08
C SER A 723 -12.79 6.71 3.25
N SER A 724 -12.04 6.59 2.15
CA SER A 724 -10.58 6.57 2.17
C SER A 724 -10.01 7.95 2.51
N LEU A 725 -10.50 9.01 1.88
CA LEU A 725 -10.07 10.39 2.13
C LEU A 725 -10.37 10.82 3.56
N ILE A 726 -11.56 10.48 4.08
CA ILE A 726 -11.94 10.78 5.47
C ILE A 726 -11.02 10.03 6.43
N SER A 727 -10.76 8.74 6.21
CA SER A 727 -9.80 7.98 7.03
C SER A 727 -8.41 8.61 7.00
N LEU A 728 -7.86 8.87 5.82
CA LEU A 728 -6.52 9.46 5.66
C LEU A 728 -6.40 10.86 6.29
N THR A 729 -7.43 11.69 6.17
CA THR A 729 -7.41 13.05 6.73
C THR A 729 -7.61 13.03 8.24
N SER A 730 -8.63 12.32 8.74
CA SER A 730 -9.02 12.34 10.16
C SER A 730 -8.10 11.50 11.06
N GLN A 731 -7.56 10.39 10.55
CA GLN A 731 -6.74 9.46 11.34
C GLN A 731 -5.25 9.60 11.08
N PHE A 732 -4.86 9.99 9.86
CA PHE A 732 -3.46 9.99 9.43
C PHE A 732 -2.91 11.39 9.10
N ASN A 733 -3.71 12.45 9.33
CA ASN A 733 -3.34 13.86 9.13
C ASN A 733 -2.81 14.16 7.71
N PHE A 734 -3.28 13.43 6.71
CA PHE A 734 -2.99 13.76 5.31
C PHE A 734 -3.73 15.03 4.93
N LYS A 735 -3.03 15.91 4.21
CA LYS A 735 -3.63 17.10 3.62
C LYS A 735 -3.76 16.88 2.12
N PHE A 736 -4.97 17.06 1.62
CA PHE A 736 -5.25 17.04 0.19
C PHE A 736 -5.51 18.46 -0.29
N ASN A 737 -4.92 18.81 -1.44
CA ASN A 737 -5.19 20.10 -2.07
C ASN A 737 -6.66 20.16 -2.50
N CYS A 738 -7.22 21.36 -2.43
CA CYS A 738 -8.50 21.64 -3.08
C CYS A 738 -8.34 21.62 -4.59
N PHE A 739 -9.40 21.24 -5.28
CA PHE A 739 -9.46 21.14 -6.72
C PHE A 739 -10.30 22.28 -7.27
N GLU A 740 -9.74 23.00 -8.24
CA GLU A 740 -10.43 24.07 -8.98
C GLU A 740 -11.12 23.51 -10.24
N ASN A 741 -12.25 24.12 -10.58
CA ASN A 741 -13.07 23.79 -11.76
C ASN A 741 -12.60 24.59 -12.99
N ASP A 742 -12.51 23.94 -14.16
CA ASP A 742 -12.19 24.60 -15.44
C ASP A 742 -13.45 25.12 -16.19
N SER A 743 -14.67 24.91 -15.67
CA SER A 743 -15.92 25.33 -16.33
C SER A 743 -16.49 26.66 -15.81
N THR A 744 -16.73 27.58 -16.75
CA THR A 744 -16.99 29.02 -16.57
C THR A 744 -18.39 29.41 -16.08
N THR A 745 -19.18 28.53 -15.44
CA THR A 745 -20.56 28.90 -15.03
C THR A 745 -20.96 28.66 -13.58
N SER A 746 -20.10 28.10 -12.74
CA SER A 746 -20.25 28.20 -11.27
C SER A 746 -18.97 27.72 -10.59
N GLY A 747 -18.24 28.65 -9.97
CA GLY A 747 -16.95 28.41 -9.30
C GLY A 747 -17.06 27.56 -8.03
N GLY A 748 -17.33 26.26 -8.18
CA GLY A 748 -17.23 25.29 -7.11
C GLY A 748 -15.77 24.87 -6.89
N ARG A 749 -15.18 25.30 -5.78
CA ARG A 749 -13.93 24.75 -5.25
C ARG A 749 -14.27 23.46 -4.49
N PHE A 750 -13.58 22.37 -4.80
CA PHE A 750 -13.77 21.11 -4.12
C PHE A 750 -12.61 20.82 -3.17
N CYS A 751 -12.82 20.91 -1.85
CA CYS A 751 -11.78 20.61 -0.87
C CYS A 751 -12.10 19.31 -0.11
N PRO A 752 -11.17 18.33 -0.08
CA PRO A 752 -11.35 17.14 0.76
C PRO A 752 -11.47 17.42 2.26
N SER A 753 -11.11 18.63 2.72
CA SER A 753 -11.35 19.11 4.08
C SER A 753 -12.83 19.34 4.40
N ASP A 754 -13.69 19.52 3.40
CA ASP A 754 -15.09 19.90 3.58
C ASP A 754 -15.99 18.70 3.96
N PHE A 755 -15.40 17.51 4.08
CA PHE A 755 -16.09 16.26 4.43
C PHE A 755 -16.03 15.88 5.91
N ILE A 756 -15.30 16.65 6.73
CA ILE A 756 -15.10 16.38 8.17
C ILE A 756 -16.28 16.89 8.97
#